data_AF-A0A521CVK4-F1
#
_entry.id   AF-A0A521CVK4-F1
#
_cell.length_a   1.000
_cell.length_b   1.000
_cell.length_c   1.000
_cell.angle_alpha   90.00
_cell.angle_beta   90.00
_cell.angle_gamma   90.00
#
_symmetry.space_group_name_H-M   'P 1'
#
loop_
_entity.id
_entity.type
_entity.pdbx_description
1 polymer ?
#
loop_
_entity_poly.entity_id
_entity_poly.type
_entity_poly.pdbx_seq_one_letter_code
_entity_poly.pdbx_strand_id
1 'polypeptide(L)'
;MMLQFGGVVATGSAALDSGIGDTALETFNGETYLYSLTGQGGGIVVWHLVEGAVPQQQDIEYFSGTISGTVGRSGVMVSLFGGDQIVLDVRSATGLVSYEILPDGSIGELQETGSLNGGGGYSALVQVSFGSVDILAVAQEDSGLISTYTVGSDGLLTFAGAVAGQADSIKTAQSGSDQFVVATDATSNSITTYLVDSSAGTLSLADSGDGVSTLGIGAPTAVEIVQAHGHSWVIVAGSESNTISVMELSGDGRLIPTDHVLDTLNTRFESAQDLAVVEVNGQVFVVAGGGDDGVTLFTLTPDGQLVYLDSFADTLSTGLQNVESLSLAHVGDEIQIFAASQEEAGLTQLTFSVADLGIVADGYGTVTGTAQNDMLSGSILDASLLGGGGDDILIAGIGATTMTGGSGSDIFVMQTGAAMTTITDFEVGSDRLDLFDYPFLRSPVQLTFTSTVQGAQIEYLDNVVQVFSASGAPLTSSDVFGAGFGGPDHIPVDLNGLGGLDPDSSAGIQGDITIDSQAANPGLSNAEIRFNPEGGGAVSVQADDEGRFDLDLPSGTFIGELDIIKSYSAGTGEITALDALQVLRLSVGLDPTWGQAAPENLIAADINQDGLINALDALAILQIAVGLPTAHEAEWVFLDADADLSGITSSNVTYETGVDVVAVDGVITTDMTSILLGNLEAV
;
A
#
# COMPACT_ATOMS: atom_id res chain seq x y z
N MET A 1 -9.61 19.36 8.75
CA MET A 1 -9.53 19.61 7.28
C MET A 1 -10.86 19.31 6.59
N MET A 2 -11.39 20.19 5.72
CA MET A 2 -12.71 20.04 5.08
C MET A 2 -12.69 20.53 3.63
N LEU A 3 -13.35 19.78 2.73
CA LEU A 3 -13.50 20.12 1.31
C LEU A 3 -14.46 21.30 1.10
N GLN A 4 -14.06 22.25 0.27
CA GLN A 4 -14.83 23.46 -0.05
C GLN A 4 -15.05 23.56 -1.55
N PHE A 5 -16.27 23.88 -1.97
CA PHE A 5 -16.58 24.10 -3.39
C PHE A 5 -16.15 25.50 -3.83
N GLY A 6 -15.21 25.57 -4.78
CA GLY A 6 -14.75 26.81 -5.40
C GLY A 6 -15.65 27.25 -6.56
N GLY A 7 -16.00 26.32 -7.46
CA GLY A 7 -16.85 26.59 -8.61
C GLY A 7 -16.69 25.55 -9.72
N VAL A 8 -17.50 25.69 -10.78
CA VAL A 8 -17.30 24.96 -12.04
C VAL A 8 -16.71 25.92 -13.07
N VAL A 9 -15.56 25.58 -13.65
CA VAL A 9 -14.90 26.35 -14.71
C VAL A 9 -15.14 25.71 -16.07
N ALA A 10 -15.39 26.56 -17.07
CA ALA A 10 -15.70 26.14 -18.43
C ALA A 10 -15.34 27.27 -19.41
N THR A 11 -15.00 26.89 -20.64
CA THR A 11 -14.67 27.83 -21.72
C THR A 11 -15.92 28.44 -22.37
N GLY A 12 -17.08 27.83 -22.17
CA GLY A 12 -18.32 28.13 -22.88
C GLY A 12 -18.45 27.43 -24.23
N SER A 13 -17.53 26.51 -24.55
CA SER A 13 -17.50 25.70 -25.76
C SER A 13 -17.78 24.24 -25.41
N ALA A 14 -18.92 23.71 -25.86
CA ALA A 14 -19.29 22.31 -25.60
C ALA A 14 -18.27 21.30 -26.12
N ALA A 15 -17.44 21.66 -27.12
CA ALA A 15 -16.38 20.78 -27.63
C ALA A 15 -15.17 20.65 -26.68
N LEU A 16 -15.01 21.61 -25.76
CA LEU A 16 -13.90 21.68 -24.80
C LEU A 16 -14.36 21.43 -23.37
N ASP A 17 -15.65 21.66 -23.09
CA ASP A 17 -16.20 21.55 -21.76
C ASP A 17 -16.86 20.19 -21.50
N SER A 18 -17.27 19.44 -22.53
CA SER A 18 -17.92 18.14 -22.37
C SER A 18 -17.04 17.00 -22.89
N GLY A 19 -17.03 15.88 -22.15
CA GLY A 19 -16.19 14.73 -22.50
C GLY A 19 -14.69 14.97 -22.25
N ILE A 20 -14.37 15.81 -21.27
CA ILE A 20 -13.02 15.91 -20.70
C ILE A 20 -12.71 14.53 -20.13
N GLY A 21 -11.70 13.84 -20.65
CA GLY A 21 -11.40 12.48 -20.21
C GLY A 21 -10.05 12.32 -19.53
N ASP A 22 -9.24 13.37 -19.52
CA ASP A 22 -7.97 13.37 -18.82
C ASP A 22 -7.58 14.80 -18.47
N THR A 23 -6.78 14.91 -17.41
CA THR A 23 -6.21 16.16 -16.93
C THR A 23 -4.74 15.95 -16.58
N ALA A 24 -3.93 16.95 -16.90
CA ALA A 24 -2.50 16.93 -16.58
C ALA A 24 -2.09 18.25 -15.91
N LEU A 25 -1.13 18.17 -14.99
CA LEU A 25 -0.57 19.32 -14.30
C LEU A 25 0.89 19.51 -14.67
N GLU A 26 1.30 20.77 -14.81
CA GLU A 26 2.71 21.13 -15.02
C GLU A 26 3.03 22.44 -14.32
N THR A 27 4.23 22.55 -13.73
CA THR A 27 4.65 23.74 -12.99
C THR A 27 5.86 24.38 -13.65
N PHE A 28 5.68 25.60 -14.16
CA PHE A 28 6.74 26.39 -14.77
C PHE A 28 7.06 27.62 -13.94
N ASN A 29 8.34 27.79 -13.58
CA ASN A 29 8.81 28.98 -12.85
C ASN A 29 8.03 29.27 -11.55
N GLY A 30 7.50 28.23 -10.90
CA GLY A 30 6.70 28.34 -9.67
C GLY A 30 5.21 28.62 -9.90
N GLU A 31 4.75 28.68 -11.15
CA GLU A 31 3.34 28.81 -11.52
C GLU A 31 2.82 27.47 -12.03
N THR A 32 1.66 27.02 -11.55
CA THR A 32 1.07 25.73 -11.92
C THR A 32 -0.03 25.92 -12.96
N TYR A 33 -0.04 25.06 -13.96
CA TYR A 33 -1.01 25.04 -15.04
C TYR A 33 -1.68 23.65 -15.10
N LEU A 34 -2.98 23.66 -15.30
CA LEU A 34 -3.80 22.47 -15.54
C LEU A 34 -4.19 22.42 -17.02
N TYR A 35 -4.00 21.28 -17.64
CA TYR A 35 -4.35 20.98 -19.02
C TYR A 35 -5.54 20.03 -19.00
N SER A 36 -6.69 20.47 -19.51
CA SER A 36 -7.86 19.61 -19.63
C SER A 36 -8.03 19.17 -21.08
N LEU A 37 -8.16 17.86 -21.29
CA LEU A 37 -8.19 17.27 -22.61
C LEU A 37 -9.56 16.66 -22.92
N THR A 38 -10.17 17.08 -24.02
CA THR A 38 -11.34 16.40 -24.60
C THR A 38 -10.92 15.50 -25.76
N GLY A 39 -11.84 14.65 -26.24
CA GLY A 39 -11.55 13.71 -27.33
C GLY A 39 -11.86 14.23 -28.74
N GLN A 40 -12.39 13.35 -29.58
CA GLN A 40 -12.73 13.62 -30.99
C GLN A 40 -13.52 14.94 -31.18
N GLY A 41 -13.02 15.79 -32.08
CA GLY A 41 -13.63 17.09 -32.38
C GLY A 41 -13.42 18.16 -31.31
N GLY A 42 -12.64 17.84 -30.27
CA GLY A 42 -12.33 18.68 -29.12
C GLY A 42 -10.96 19.35 -29.19
N GLY A 43 -10.28 19.43 -28.06
CA GLY A 43 -9.00 20.11 -27.91
C GLY A 43 -8.45 20.08 -26.50
N ILE A 44 -7.47 20.94 -26.26
CA ILE A 44 -6.80 21.14 -24.98
C ILE A 44 -7.10 22.55 -24.49
N VAL A 45 -7.44 22.68 -23.21
CA VAL A 45 -7.57 23.97 -22.53
C VAL A 45 -6.51 24.06 -21.45
N VAL A 46 -5.80 25.18 -21.42
CA VAL A 46 -4.81 25.48 -20.37
C VAL A 46 -5.45 26.42 -19.36
N TRP A 47 -5.36 26.04 -18.10
CA TRP A 47 -5.83 26.82 -16.97
C TRP A 47 -4.65 27.18 -16.07
N HIS A 48 -4.38 28.48 -15.90
CA HIS A 48 -3.44 28.97 -14.90
C HIS A 48 -4.09 28.92 -13.52
N LEU A 49 -3.47 28.19 -12.59
CA LEU A 49 -3.99 28.03 -11.24
C LEU A 49 -3.59 29.21 -10.36
N VAL A 50 -4.55 29.70 -9.57
CA VAL A 50 -4.36 30.88 -8.72
C VAL A 50 -4.94 30.59 -7.35
N GLU A 51 -4.15 30.84 -6.31
CA GLU A 51 -4.56 30.69 -4.91
C GLU A 51 -5.83 31.52 -4.60
N GLY A 52 -6.80 30.88 -3.95
CA GLY A 52 -8.03 31.50 -3.48
C GLY A 52 -9.00 31.92 -4.60
N ALA A 53 -8.80 31.42 -5.82
CA ALA A 53 -9.63 31.73 -6.97
C ALA A 53 -9.85 30.51 -7.88
N VAL A 54 -10.90 30.59 -8.70
CA VAL A 54 -11.09 29.64 -9.80
C VAL A 54 -9.99 29.81 -10.86
N PRO A 55 -9.58 28.73 -11.54
CA PRO A 55 -8.53 28.80 -12.56
C PRO A 55 -8.82 29.80 -13.67
N GLN A 56 -7.76 30.43 -14.18
CA GLN A 56 -7.85 31.39 -15.27
C GLN A 56 -7.51 30.70 -16.59
N GLN A 57 -8.41 30.79 -17.57
CA GLN A 57 -8.13 30.25 -18.90
C GLN A 57 -6.95 31.00 -19.54
N GLN A 58 -5.84 30.29 -19.75
CA GLN A 58 -4.59 30.81 -20.30
C GLN A 58 -4.55 30.65 -21.82
N ASP A 59 -4.87 29.45 -22.31
CA ASP A 59 -4.77 29.11 -23.72
C ASP A 59 -5.77 28.03 -24.13
N ILE A 60 -6.05 27.93 -25.43
CA ILE A 60 -6.91 26.89 -26.03
C ILE A 60 -6.29 26.47 -27.35
N GLU A 61 -6.15 25.16 -27.54
CA GLU A 61 -5.82 24.56 -28.83
C GLU A 61 -6.90 23.56 -29.23
N TYR A 62 -7.52 23.80 -30.40
CA TYR A 62 -8.47 22.84 -30.98
C TYR A 62 -7.73 21.83 -31.84
N PHE A 63 -8.08 20.56 -31.72
CA PHE A 63 -7.55 19.56 -32.64
C PHE A 63 -7.97 19.88 -34.07
N SER A 64 -6.98 20.09 -34.93
CA SER A 64 -7.20 20.49 -36.32
C SER A 64 -6.64 19.46 -37.31
N GLY A 65 -6.99 19.61 -38.58
CA GLY A 65 -6.42 18.79 -39.65
C GLY A 65 -6.78 17.30 -39.58
N THR A 66 -5.77 16.43 -39.63
CA THR A 66 -5.93 14.97 -39.76
C THR A 66 -6.21 14.25 -38.44
N ILE A 67 -5.96 14.89 -37.29
CA ILE A 67 -6.10 14.25 -35.96
C ILE A 67 -7.45 14.53 -35.30
N SER A 68 -8.16 15.59 -35.70
CA SER A 68 -9.45 16.00 -35.10
C SER A 68 -10.48 14.87 -35.00
N GLY A 69 -10.44 13.91 -35.93
CA GLY A 69 -11.33 12.75 -35.98
C GLY A 69 -10.82 11.50 -35.27
N THR A 70 -9.62 11.50 -34.70
CA THR A 70 -8.92 10.26 -34.27
C THR A 70 -8.20 10.36 -32.93
N VAL A 71 -8.18 11.54 -32.29
CA VAL A 71 -7.64 11.71 -30.93
C VAL A 71 -8.56 11.03 -29.92
N GLY A 72 -7.97 10.21 -29.05
CA GLY A 72 -8.57 9.62 -27.85
C GLY A 72 -8.79 10.67 -26.76
N ARG A 73 -8.94 10.24 -25.51
CA ARG A 73 -9.21 11.16 -24.39
C ARG A 73 -8.06 11.26 -23.38
N SER A 74 -6.92 10.60 -23.62
CA SER A 74 -5.75 10.65 -22.75
C SER A 74 -4.69 11.63 -23.25
N GLY A 75 -4.02 12.28 -22.31
CA GLY A 75 -2.93 13.22 -22.53
C GLY A 75 -1.85 13.10 -21.45
N VAL A 76 -0.67 12.60 -21.83
CA VAL A 76 0.42 12.34 -20.86
C VAL A 76 1.58 13.32 -21.08
N MET A 77 2.04 13.95 -20.00
CA MET A 77 3.21 14.83 -20.01
C MET A 77 4.51 14.03 -20.08
N VAL A 78 5.37 14.35 -21.05
CA VAL A 78 6.70 13.77 -21.21
C VAL A 78 7.68 14.81 -21.75
N SER A 79 8.97 14.58 -21.56
CA SER A 79 10.02 15.35 -22.21
C SER A 79 10.45 14.70 -23.53
N LEU A 80 10.13 15.34 -24.65
CA LEU A 80 10.54 14.94 -26.01
C LEU A 80 10.97 16.18 -26.81
N PHE A 81 11.76 15.99 -27.86
CA PHE A 81 12.25 17.09 -28.70
C PHE A 81 13.03 18.18 -27.93
N GLY A 82 13.51 17.87 -26.73
CA GLY A 82 14.25 18.79 -25.86
C GLY A 82 13.38 19.75 -25.04
N GLY A 83 12.07 19.50 -24.91
CA GLY A 83 11.16 20.26 -24.07
C GLY A 83 9.96 19.42 -23.63
N ASP A 84 9.06 20.03 -22.86
CA ASP A 84 7.89 19.34 -22.33
C ASP A 84 6.81 19.24 -23.41
N GLN A 85 6.14 18.10 -23.44
CA GLN A 85 5.15 17.75 -24.44
C GLN A 85 3.95 17.10 -23.76
N ILE A 86 2.75 17.42 -24.23
CA ILE A 86 1.56 16.62 -23.95
C ILE A 86 1.31 15.65 -25.11
N VAL A 87 1.53 14.36 -24.86
CA VAL A 87 1.38 13.29 -25.85
C VAL A 87 -0.07 12.81 -25.88
N LEU A 88 -0.66 12.80 -27.08
CA LEU A 88 -2.06 12.46 -27.33
C LEU A 88 -2.20 11.03 -27.82
N ASP A 89 -3.22 10.30 -27.35
CA ASP A 89 -3.59 9.03 -27.97
C ASP A 89 -4.17 9.30 -29.37
N VAL A 90 -3.42 8.98 -30.43
CA VAL A 90 -3.87 9.14 -31.82
C VAL A 90 -3.71 7.83 -32.57
N ARG A 91 -4.73 6.98 -32.49
CA ARG A 91 -4.75 5.61 -33.07
C ARG A 91 -4.39 5.53 -34.56
N SER A 92 -4.64 6.59 -35.33
CA SER A 92 -4.32 6.62 -36.76
C SER A 92 -2.87 6.99 -37.08
N ALA A 93 -2.11 7.48 -36.09
CA ALA A 93 -0.75 7.95 -36.27
C ALA A 93 0.25 6.79 -36.32
N THR A 94 1.43 7.04 -36.87
CA THR A 94 2.50 6.03 -36.92
C THR A 94 3.52 6.21 -35.82
N GLY A 95 3.72 7.44 -35.35
CA GLY A 95 4.47 7.80 -34.14
C GLY A 95 3.58 8.47 -33.10
N LEU A 96 4.16 8.83 -31.96
CA LEU A 96 3.45 9.59 -30.93
C LEU A 96 3.21 11.01 -31.42
N VAL A 97 1.97 11.47 -31.29
CA VAL A 97 1.55 12.83 -31.64
C VAL A 97 1.49 13.64 -30.36
N SER A 98 2.14 14.80 -30.34
CA SER A 98 2.17 15.67 -29.16
C SER A 98 2.07 17.13 -29.51
N TYR A 99 1.66 17.94 -28.55
CA TYR A 99 1.87 19.39 -28.59
C TYR A 99 3.01 19.77 -27.65
N GLU A 100 3.86 20.70 -28.10
CA GLU A 100 4.85 21.33 -27.24
C GLU A 100 4.16 22.15 -26.14
N ILE A 101 4.68 22.08 -24.93
CA ILE A 101 4.27 22.93 -23.82
C ILE A 101 5.36 23.97 -23.58
N LEU A 102 5.00 25.24 -23.75
CA LEU A 102 5.94 26.34 -23.62
C LEU A 102 6.14 26.71 -22.14
N PRO A 103 7.30 27.29 -21.75
CA PRO A 103 7.58 27.65 -20.35
C PRO A 103 6.68 28.71 -19.71
N ASP A 104 5.72 29.28 -20.46
CA ASP A 104 4.66 30.16 -19.97
C ASP A 104 3.30 29.45 -19.85
N GLY A 105 3.31 28.11 -19.92
CA GLY A 105 2.16 27.22 -19.87
C GLY A 105 1.39 27.09 -21.20
N SER A 106 1.65 27.94 -22.19
CA SER A 106 0.89 27.94 -23.45
C SER A 106 1.23 26.77 -24.38
N ILE A 107 0.34 26.49 -25.33
CA ILE A 107 0.47 25.36 -26.26
C ILE A 107 1.28 25.80 -27.49
N GLY A 108 2.33 25.04 -27.80
CA GLY A 108 3.24 25.23 -28.92
C GLY A 108 2.84 24.45 -30.17
N GLU A 109 3.84 24.06 -30.98
CA GLU A 109 3.58 23.38 -32.25
C GLU A 109 3.18 21.91 -32.06
N LEU A 110 2.31 21.41 -32.96
CA LEU A 110 2.00 19.98 -33.08
C LEU A 110 3.18 19.24 -33.70
N GLN A 111 3.62 18.17 -33.06
CA GLN A 111 4.75 17.34 -33.47
C GLN A 111 4.34 15.86 -33.53
N GLU A 112 5.04 15.08 -34.37
CA GLU A 112 4.91 13.62 -34.40
C GLU A 112 6.32 13.02 -34.38
N THR A 113 6.54 11.99 -33.56
CA THR A 113 7.80 11.25 -33.55
C THR A 113 7.99 10.46 -34.85
N GLY A 114 9.16 9.82 -35.01
CA GLY A 114 9.30 8.75 -36.00
C GLY A 114 8.32 7.60 -35.73
N SER A 115 8.07 6.77 -36.74
CA SER A 115 7.16 5.63 -36.61
C SER A 115 7.62 4.65 -35.52
N LEU A 116 6.68 4.28 -34.65
CA LEU A 116 6.90 3.28 -33.62
C LEU A 116 6.52 1.87 -34.11
N ASN A 117 7.03 0.86 -33.41
CA ASN A 117 6.42 -0.47 -33.50
C ASN A 117 5.00 -0.35 -32.94
N GLY A 118 4.01 -1.04 -33.52
CA GLY A 118 2.60 -0.97 -33.10
C GLY A 118 1.82 0.31 -33.44
N GLY A 119 2.50 1.44 -33.70
CA GLY A 119 1.87 2.69 -34.14
C GLY A 119 1.87 3.78 -33.06
N GLY A 120 1.12 4.86 -33.32
CA GLY A 120 1.05 6.03 -32.43
C GLY A 120 -0.05 6.00 -31.37
N GLY A 121 -1.00 5.07 -31.48
CA GLY A 121 -2.04 4.86 -30.47
C GLY A 121 -1.50 4.12 -29.26
N TYR A 122 -1.91 4.53 -28.07
CA TYR A 122 -1.49 3.93 -26.81
C TYR A 122 -2.67 3.82 -25.84
N SER A 123 -2.55 2.88 -24.91
CA SER A 123 -3.47 2.72 -23.76
C SER A 123 -2.89 3.36 -22.51
N ALA A 124 -1.58 3.22 -22.30
CA ALA A 124 -0.83 3.93 -21.28
C ALA A 124 0.61 4.19 -21.74
N LEU A 125 1.24 5.24 -21.21
CA LEU A 125 2.66 5.52 -21.42
C LEU A 125 3.28 6.19 -20.21
N VAL A 126 4.57 5.97 -19.99
CA VAL A 126 5.32 6.65 -18.94
C VAL A 126 6.77 6.87 -19.37
N GLN A 127 7.38 7.95 -18.87
CA GLN A 127 8.80 8.23 -19.03
C GLN A 127 9.55 8.01 -17.73
N VAL A 128 10.70 7.33 -17.82
CA VAL A 128 11.63 7.04 -16.73
C VAL A 128 12.94 7.76 -17.03
N SER A 129 13.43 8.58 -16.09
CA SER A 129 14.61 9.42 -16.30
C SER A 129 15.79 9.02 -15.41
N PHE A 130 16.91 8.64 -16.03
CA PHE A 130 18.18 8.30 -15.38
C PHE A 130 19.26 9.34 -15.73
N GLY A 131 19.10 10.55 -15.20
CA GLY A 131 20.05 11.65 -15.41
C GLY A 131 20.07 12.15 -16.86
N SER A 132 20.86 11.54 -17.73
CA SER A 132 20.94 11.89 -19.16
C SER A 132 20.33 10.85 -20.10
N VAL A 133 19.78 9.77 -19.55
CA VAL A 133 19.14 8.70 -20.30
C VAL A 133 17.67 8.70 -19.92
N ASP A 134 16.81 9.00 -20.89
CA ASP A 134 15.37 8.90 -20.71
C ASP A 134 14.88 7.66 -21.47
N ILE A 135 14.02 6.89 -20.81
CA ILE A 135 13.39 5.69 -21.34
C ILE A 135 11.89 5.95 -21.34
N LEU A 136 11.26 5.68 -22.48
CA LEU A 136 9.82 5.75 -22.63
C LEU A 136 9.25 4.34 -22.73
N ALA A 137 8.36 3.97 -21.82
CA ALA A 137 7.56 2.75 -21.89
C ALA A 137 6.17 3.08 -22.44
N VAL A 138 5.72 2.30 -23.43
CA VAL A 138 4.45 2.53 -24.13
C VAL A 138 3.68 1.22 -24.21
N ALA A 139 2.52 1.17 -23.56
CA ALA A 139 1.53 0.12 -23.72
C ALA A 139 0.70 0.44 -24.98
N GLN A 140 0.99 -0.26 -26.07
CA GLN A 140 0.38 0.03 -27.36
C GLN A 140 -0.96 -0.69 -27.48
N GLU A 141 -1.98 0.03 -27.91
CA GLU A 141 -3.31 -0.56 -28.14
C GLU A 141 -3.22 -1.77 -29.10
N ASP A 142 -4.01 -2.80 -28.81
CA ASP A 142 -4.14 -4.02 -29.61
C ASP A 142 -2.85 -4.83 -29.84
N SER A 143 -1.73 -4.45 -29.22
CA SER A 143 -0.43 -5.09 -29.44
C SER A 143 -0.18 -6.28 -28.49
N GLY A 144 -0.70 -6.22 -27.26
CA GLY A 144 -0.36 -7.15 -26.19
C GLY A 144 1.07 -6.99 -25.67
N LEU A 145 1.69 -5.84 -25.92
CA LEU A 145 3.06 -5.54 -25.57
C LEU A 145 3.18 -4.16 -24.90
N ILE A 146 4.06 -4.09 -23.91
CA ILE A 146 4.63 -2.84 -23.41
C ILE A 146 6.02 -2.71 -24.04
N SER A 147 6.17 -1.75 -24.96
CA SER A 147 7.42 -1.50 -25.69
C SER A 147 8.23 -0.39 -25.02
N THR A 148 9.55 -0.52 -24.98
CA THR A 148 10.44 0.54 -24.49
C THR A 148 11.28 1.16 -25.58
N TYR A 149 11.54 2.46 -25.42
CA TYR A 149 12.35 3.27 -26.31
C TYR A 149 13.31 4.14 -25.51
N THR A 150 14.56 4.26 -25.94
CA THR A 150 15.44 5.34 -25.45
C THR A 150 15.11 6.63 -26.18
N VAL A 151 15.03 7.74 -25.46
CA VAL A 151 14.66 9.04 -25.98
C VAL A 151 15.91 9.84 -26.38
N GLY A 152 15.99 10.25 -27.65
CA GLY A 152 17.00 11.18 -28.15
C GLY A 152 16.59 12.64 -27.90
N SER A 153 17.58 13.54 -27.80
CA SER A 153 17.35 14.99 -27.61
C SER A 153 16.60 15.67 -28.76
N ASP A 154 16.53 15.03 -29.92
CA ASP A 154 15.78 15.45 -31.10
C ASP A 154 14.38 14.80 -31.19
N GLY A 155 13.94 14.12 -30.12
CA GLY A 155 12.69 13.35 -30.09
C GLY A 155 12.77 12.02 -30.84
N LEU A 156 13.96 11.59 -31.29
CA LEU A 156 14.13 10.28 -31.90
C LEU A 156 13.95 9.18 -30.85
N LEU A 157 12.89 8.39 -30.99
CA LEU A 157 12.64 7.21 -30.18
C LEU A 157 13.33 5.99 -30.79
N THR A 158 14.30 5.41 -30.07
CA THR A 158 15.01 4.20 -30.51
C THR A 158 14.52 3.00 -29.72
N PHE A 159 13.94 2.01 -30.41
CA PHE A 159 13.40 0.80 -29.79
C PHE A 159 14.49 0.05 -29.01
N ALA A 160 14.22 -0.22 -27.74
CA ALA A 160 15.14 -0.90 -26.83
C ALA A 160 14.67 -2.34 -26.53
N GLY A 161 13.38 -2.55 -26.26
CA GLY A 161 12.82 -3.86 -26.00
C GLY A 161 11.30 -3.85 -25.89
N ALA A 162 10.71 -5.01 -25.57
CA ALA A 162 9.30 -5.13 -25.25
C ALA A 162 9.06 -6.32 -24.31
N VAL A 163 8.08 -6.18 -23.43
CA VAL A 163 7.55 -7.25 -22.57
C VAL A 163 6.11 -7.55 -22.98
N ALA A 164 5.65 -8.78 -22.73
CA ALA A 164 4.26 -9.15 -22.95
C ALA A 164 3.38 -8.59 -21.83
N GLY A 165 2.25 -7.97 -22.20
CA GLY A 165 1.33 -7.35 -21.26
C GLY A 165 0.45 -6.31 -21.93
N GLN A 166 -0.73 -6.09 -21.37
CA GLN A 166 -1.55 -4.90 -21.62
C GLN A 166 -1.44 -4.01 -20.38
N ALA A 167 -1.72 -2.72 -20.53
CA ALA A 167 -1.84 -1.84 -19.38
C ALA A 167 -2.80 -0.70 -19.72
N ASP A 168 -3.80 -0.50 -18.88
CA ASP A 168 -4.71 0.65 -18.93
C ASP A 168 -4.11 1.85 -18.19
N SER A 169 -3.21 1.61 -17.23
CA SER A 169 -2.41 2.66 -16.58
C SER A 169 -1.00 2.17 -16.29
N ILE A 170 -0.04 3.08 -16.37
CA ILE A 170 1.38 2.85 -16.09
C ILE A 170 1.95 4.05 -15.33
N LYS A 171 2.67 3.77 -14.24
CA LYS A 171 3.41 4.79 -13.47
C LYS A 171 4.84 4.36 -13.21
N THR A 172 5.70 5.35 -12.94
CA THR A 172 7.05 5.09 -12.45
C THR A 172 7.06 5.04 -10.93
N ALA A 173 7.85 4.13 -10.40
CA ALA A 173 8.11 4.03 -8.98
C ALA A 173 9.61 3.85 -8.74
N GLN A 174 10.05 4.11 -7.52
CA GLN A 174 11.44 3.91 -7.14
C GLN A 174 11.50 3.36 -5.73
N SER A 175 12.34 2.34 -5.54
CA SER A 175 12.68 1.79 -4.24
C SER A 175 14.19 1.72 -4.13
N GLY A 176 14.75 2.40 -3.13
CA GLY A 176 16.19 2.61 -3.03
C GLY A 176 16.79 3.28 -4.27
N SER A 177 17.77 2.63 -4.91
CA SER A 177 18.40 3.12 -6.15
C SER A 177 17.72 2.66 -7.43
N ASP A 178 16.80 1.71 -7.33
CA ASP A 178 16.20 1.05 -8.48
C ASP A 178 14.91 1.75 -8.88
N GLN A 179 14.64 1.79 -10.19
CA GLN A 179 13.39 2.32 -10.72
C GLN A 179 12.59 1.23 -11.38
N PHE A 180 11.28 1.32 -11.15
CA PHE A 180 10.30 0.36 -11.57
C PHE A 180 9.23 1.05 -12.41
N VAL A 181 8.59 0.24 -13.24
CA VAL A 181 7.36 0.58 -13.96
C VAL A 181 6.26 -0.30 -13.38
N VAL A 182 5.25 0.32 -12.78
CA VAL A 182 4.06 -0.37 -12.28
C VAL A 182 2.97 -0.22 -13.34
N ALA A 183 2.43 -1.34 -13.80
CA ALA A 183 1.41 -1.40 -14.84
C ALA A 183 0.15 -2.09 -14.30
N THR A 184 -1.02 -1.52 -14.59
CA THR A 184 -2.32 -2.11 -14.23
C THR A 184 -3.13 -2.44 -15.47
N ASP A 185 -3.79 -3.60 -15.48
CA ASP A 185 -4.67 -4.05 -16.57
C ASP A 185 -6.06 -4.36 -16.00
N ALA A 186 -7.02 -3.52 -16.38
CA ALA A 186 -8.41 -3.58 -15.96
C ALA A 186 -9.10 -4.85 -16.46
N THR A 187 -8.69 -5.39 -17.61
CA THR A 187 -9.34 -6.58 -18.19
C THR A 187 -8.90 -7.85 -17.50
N SER A 188 -7.63 -7.94 -17.10
CA SER A 188 -7.08 -9.10 -16.41
C SER A 188 -7.06 -9.00 -14.89
N ASN A 189 -7.46 -7.85 -14.33
CA ASN A 189 -7.39 -7.55 -12.89
C ASN A 189 -5.97 -7.72 -12.33
N SER A 190 -4.96 -7.30 -13.09
CA SER A 190 -3.56 -7.49 -12.71
C SER A 190 -2.85 -6.17 -12.46
N ILE A 191 -1.87 -6.24 -11.55
CA ILE A 191 -0.90 -5.19 -11.24
C ILE A 191 0.46 -5.85 -11.41
N THR A 192 1.29 -5.35 -12.30
CA THR A 192 2.59 -5.95 -12.62
C THR A 192 3.68 -4.91 -12.43
N THR A 193 4.75 -5.28 -11.73
CA THR A 193 5.93 -4.44 -11.54
C THR A 193 7.06 -4.92 -12.43
N TYR A 194 7.68 -3.99 -13.16
CA TYR A 194 8.85 -4.25 -13.99
C TYR A 194 10.05 -3.43 -13.52
N LEU A 195 11.20 -4.08 -13.34
CA LEU A 195 12.47 -3.41 -13.12
C LEU A 195 12.96 -2.76 -14.44
N VAL A 196 13.45 -1.54 -14.36
CA VAL A 196 13.98 -0.79 -15.50
C VAL A 196 15.50 -0.93 -15.57
N ASP A 197 16.02 -1.55 -16.64
CA ASP A 197 17.45 -1.55 -16.95
C ASP A 197 17.83 -0.25 -17.67
N SER A 198 18.42 0.69 -16.93
CA SER A 198 18.85 2.00 -17.45
C SER A 198 19.97 1.93 -18.49
N SER A 199 20.72 0.83 -18.54
CA SER A 199 21.83 0.64 -19.48
C SER A 199 21.35 0.09 -20.82
N ALA A 200 20.38 -0.82 -20.79
CA ALA A 200 19.80 -1.45 -21.97
C ALA A 200 18.55 -0.72 -22.49
N GLY A 201 17.88 0.07 -21.63
CA GLY A 201 16.60 0.70 -21.92
C GLY A 201 15.42 -0.27 -21.89
N THR A 202 15.55 -1.42 -21.22
CA THR A 202 14.57 -2.52 -21.27
C THR A 202 13.87 -2.72 -19.93
N LEU A 203 12.68 -3.36 -19.98
CA LEU A 203 11.97 -3.84 -18.80
C LEU A 203 12.23 -5.33 -18.58
N SER A 204 12.31 -5.74 -17.31
CA SER A 204 12.24 -7.12 -16.88
C SER A 204 11.18 -7.27 -15.78
N LEU A 205 10.44 -8.37 -15.79
CA LEU A 205 9.44 -8.66 -14.75
C LEU A 205 10.13 -8.71 -13.37
N ALA A 206 9.62 -7.92 -12.43
CA ALA A 206 10.02 -7.95 -11.02
C ALA A 206 8.94 -8.68 -10.20
N ASP A 207 7.67 -8.31 -10.37
CA ASP A 207 6.53 -8.93 -9.69
C ASP A 207 5.35 -9.06 -10.66
N SER A 208 4.72 -10.24 -10.69
CA SER A 208 3.49 -10.53 -11.45
C SER A 208 2.22 -10.09 -10.73
N GLY A 209 2.32 -9.66 -9.47
CA GLY A 209 1.19 -9.26 -8.64
C GLY A 209 0.40 -10.43 -8.05
N ASP A 210 0.95 -11.65 -8.10
CA ASP A 210 0.27 -12.84 -7.57
C ASP A 210 0.04 -12.71 -6.05
N GLY A 211 0.98 -12.09 -5.32
CA GLY A 211 0.89 -11.84 -3.88
C GLY A 211 -0.23 -10.88 -3.48
N VAL A 212 -0.69 -10.02 -4.40
CA VAL A 212 -1.78 -9.06 -4.15
C VAL A 212 -3.11 -9.50 -4.77
N SER A 213 -3.13 -10.66 -5.45
CA SER A 213 -4.34 -11.18 -6.12
C SER A 213 -5.48 -11.51 -5.14
N THR A 214 -5.14 -11.80 -3.89
CA THR A 214 -6.10 -12.09 -2.81
C THR A 214 -6.92 -10.88 -2.38
N LEU A 215 -6.44 -9.66 -2.65
CA LEU A 215 -7.17 -8.43 -2.39
C LEU A 215 -8.42 -8.32 -3.27
N GLY A 216 -8.46 -9.02 -4.41
CA GLY A 216 -9.62 -9.03 -5.29
C GLY A 216 -9.90 -7.68 -5.95
N ILE A 217 -8.85 -6.93 -6.28
CA ILE A 217 -8.93 -5.64 -7.00
C ILE A 217 -9.53 -5.89 -8.39
N GLY A 218 -10.79 -5.51 -8.57
CA GLY A 218 -11.54 -5.70 -9.79
C GLY A 218 -11.43 -4.48 -10.68
N ALA A 219 -11.03 -4.68 -11.94
CA ALA A 219 -10.85 -3.66 -12.96
C ALA A 219 -10.08 -2.42 -12.45
N PRO A 220 -8.76 -2.55 -12.19
CA PRO A 220 -7.95 -1.42 -11.78
C PRO A 220 -7.98 -0.31 -12.83
N THR A 221 -8.50 0.84 -12.45
CA THR A 221 -8.77 2.00 -13.33
C THR A 221 -7.76 3.12 -13.15
N ALA A 222 -7.21 3.26 -11.94
CA ALA A 222 -6.16 4.23 -11.64
C ALA A 222 -5.12 3.63 -10.70
N VAL A 223 -3.87 4.04 -10.90
CA VAL A 223 -2.75 3.77 -10.00
C VAL A 223 -1.99 5.07 -9.80
N GLU A 224 -1.66 5.38 -8.57
CA GLU A 224 -0.79 6.50 -8.20
C GLU A 224 0.38 6.02 -7.35
N ILE A 225 1.51 6.72 -7.48
CA ILE A 225 2.75 6.40 -6.77
C ILE A 225 3.16 7.61 -5.94
N VAL A 226 3.50 7.38 -4.67
CA VAL A 226 4.03 8.44 -3.80
C VAL A 226 5.20 7.92 -2.97
N GLN A 227 6.31 8.66 -2.98
CA GLN A 227 7.42 8.43 -2.07
C GLN A 227 7.23 9.31 -0.84
N ALA A 228 6.87 8.70 0.28
CA ALA A 228 6.63 9.41 1.53
C ALA A 228 6.92 8.51 2.72
N HIS A 229 7.19 9.14 3.87
CA HIS A 229 7.46 8.43 5.13
C HIS A 229 8.65 7.46 5.10
N GLY A 230 9.52 7.56 4.08
CA GLY A 230 10.64 6.63 3.89
C GLY A 230 10.37 5.48 2.92
N HIS A 231 9.13 5.34 2.46
CA HIS A 231 8.68 4.22 1.62
C HIS A 231 8.19 4.70 0.25
N SER A 232 7.99 3.76 -0.67
CA SER A 232 7.35 3.99 -1.97
C SER A 232 5.99 3.30 -2.00
N TRP A 233 4.92 4.08 -1.98
CA TRP A 233 3.55 3.58 -1.92
C TRP A 233 2.93 3.48 -3.30
N VAL A 234 2.29 2.35 -3.58
CA VAL A 234 1.47 2.09 -4.76
C VAL A 234 0.01 2.09 -4.34
N ILE A 235 -0.79 2.99 -4.88
CA ILE A 235 -2.19 3.16 -4.53
C ILE A 235 -3.04 2.86 -5.75
N VAL A 236 -3.92 1.85 -5.67
CA VAL A 236 -4.69 1.35 -6.81
C VAL A 236 -6.19 1.41 -6.55
N ALA A 237 -6.93 2.05 -7.45
CA ALA A 237 -8.40 2.04 -7.46
C ALA A 237 -8.92 0.90 -8.33
N GLY A 238 -9.87 0.14 -7.80
CA GLY A 238 -10.61 -0.90 -8.52
C GLY A 238 -12.07 -0.51 -8.69
N SER A 239 -12.49 -0.32 -9.94
CA SER A 239 -13.86 0.11 -10.27
C SER A 239 -14.89 -1.00 -10.07
N GLU A 240 -14.59 -2.26 -10.41
CA GLU A 240 -15.55 -3.35 -10.22
C GLU A 240 -15.63 -3.85 -8.78
N SER A 241 -14.56 -3.66 -8.00
CA SER A 241 -14.50 -4.01 -6.59
C SER A 241 -14.93 -2.88 -5.65
N ASN A 242 -15.03 -1.64 -6.14
CA ASN A 242 -15.28 -0.43 -5.33
C ASN A 242 -14.20 -0.23 -4.26
N THR A 243 -12.94 -0.45 -4.61
CA THR A 243 -11.84 -0.50 -3.64
C THR A 243 -10.75 0.51 -3.94
N ILE A 244 -10.04 0.94 -2.90
CA ILE A 244 -8.70 1.52 -2.99
C ILE A 244 -7.76 0.61 -2.19
N SER A 245 -6.65 0.20 -2.79
CA SER A 245 -5.64 -0.63 -2.13
C SER A 245 -4.33 0.13 -2.05
N VAL A 246 -3.64 -0.01 -0.93
CA VAL A 246 -2.30 0.55 -0.73
C VAL A 246 -1.33 -0.61 -0.56
N MET A 247 -0.21 -0.52 -1.27
CA MET A 247 0.90 -1.44 -1.13
C MET A 247 2.21 -0.68 -1.02
N GLU A 248 3.13 -1.19 -0.21
CA GLU A 248 4.53 -0.80 -0.26
C GLU A 248 5.21 -1.48 -1.45
N LEU A 249 6.03 -0.73 -2.18
CA LEU A 249 6.97 -1.26 -3.16
C LEU A 249 8.31 -1.58 -2.49
N SER A 250 8.54 -2.85 -2.25
CA SER A 250 9.81 -3.36 -1.69
C SER A 250 10.99 -3.17 -2.65
N GLY A 251 12.21 -3.33 -2.13
CA GLY A 251 13.46 -3.10 -2.88
C GLY A 251 13.70 -4.04 -4.06
N ASP A 252 13.07 -5.22 -4.07
CA ASP A 252 13.14 -6.18 -5.18
C ASP A 252 12.01 -6.01 -6.21
N GLY A 253 11.05 -5.12 -5.93
CA GLY A 253 9.91 -4.80 -6.78
C GLY A 253 8.61 -5.53 -6.44
N ARG A 254 8.57 -6.33 -5.37
CA ARG A 254 7.32 -6.95 -4.87
C ARG A 254 6.41 -5.90 -4.23
N LEU A 255 5.11 -6.07 -4.43
CA LEU A 255 4.07 -5.25 -3.79
C LEU A 255 3.59 -5.92 -2.49
N ILE A 256 3.72 -5.20 -1.37
CA ILE A 256 3.32 -5.66 -0.03
C ILE A 256 2.07 -4.88 0.39
N PRO A 257 0.87 -5.48 0.41
CA PRO A 257 -0.33 -4.79 0.84
C PRO A 257 -0.26 -4.30 2.29
N THR A 258 -0.63 -3.04 2.50
CA THR A 258 -0.75 -2.43 3.84
C THR A 258 -2.18 -2.00 4.15
N ASP A 259 -2.97 -1.71 3.12
CA ASP A 259 -4.38 -1.35 3.31
C ASP A 259 -5.25 -1.74 2.11
N HIS A 260 -6.51 -2.01 2.39
CA HIS A 260 -7.53 -2.30 1.38
C HIS A 260 -8.89 -1.80 1.87
N VAL A 261 -9.37 -0.73 1.28
CA VAL A 261 -10.59 -0.03 1.70
C VAL A 261 -11.69 -0.17 0.66
N LEU A 262 -12.92 -0.39 1.13
CA LEU A 262 -14.12 -0.43 0.29
C LEU A 262 -14.96 0.82 0.49
N ASP A 263 -15.58 1.25 -0.60
CA ASP A 263 -16.58 2.30 -0.58
C ASP A 263 -17.77 1.94 0.32
N THR A 264 -18.30 2.96 0.99
CA THR A 264 -19.54 2.91 1.77
C THR A 264 -20.42 4.10 1.41
N LEU A 265 -21.66 4.13 1.92
CA LEU A 265 -22.57 5.26 1.71
C LEU A 265 -22.08 6.61 2.27
N ASN A 266 -21.03 6.60 3.11
CA ASN A 266 -20.43 7.82 3.65
C ASN A 266 -19.28 8.33 2.78
N THR A 267 -18.66 7.44 2.00
CA THR A 267 -17.67 7.80 1.00
C THR A 267 -18.36 8.03 -0.35
N ARG A 268 -17.58 8.38 -1.37
CA ARG A 268 -18.05 8.84 -2.69
C ARG A 268 -17.19 8.30 -3.83
N PHE A 269 -16.73 7.05 -3.71
CA PHE A 269 -15.83 6.45 -4.71
C PHE A 269 -16.27 5.06 -5.18
N GLU A 270 -17.56 4.72 -5.06
CA GLU A 270 -18.12 3.56 -5.78
C GLU A 270 -17.72 3.63 -7.26
N SER A 271 -17.35 2.50 -7.88
CA SER A 271 -16.81 2.46 -9.23
C SER A 271 -15.72 3.50 -9.44
N ALA A 272 -14.71 3.52 -8.55
CA ALA A 272 -13.62 4.47 -8.58
C ALA A 272 -13.00 4.52 -9.98
N GLN A 273 -13.03 5.70 -10.60
CA GLN A 273 -12.53 5.90 -11.97
C GLN A 273 -11.14 6.49 -11.97
N ASP A 274 -10.86 7.38 -11.01
CA ASP A 274 -9.57 8.05 -10.91
C ASP A 274 -9.14 8.26 -9.45
N LEU A 275 -7.83 8.42 -9.28
CA LEU A 275 -7.15 8.75 -8.04
C LEU A 275 -6.13 9.85 -8.30
N ALA A 276 -5.97 10.76 -7.34
CA ALA A 276 -4.90 11.73 -7.39
C ALA A 276 -4.25 11.89 -6.02
N VAL A 277 -2.93 12.05 -6.01
CA VAL A 277 -2.11 12.07 -4.80
C VAL A 277 -1.21 13.29 -4.80
N VAL A 278 -1.02 13.91 -3.63
CA VAL A 278 -0.06 14.98 -3.42
C VAL A 278 0.56 14.88 -2.04
N GLU A 279 1.87 15.12 -1.93
CA GLU A 279 2.56 15.29 -0.67
C GLU A 279 2.79 16.78 -0.39
N VAL A 280 2.42 17.25 0.81
CA VAL A 280 2.71 18.60 1.29
C VAL A 280 3.24 18.51 2.72
N ASN A 281 4.44 19.05 2.94
CA ASN A 281 5.09 19.09 4.25
C ASN A 281 5.21 17.71 4.95
N GLY A 282 5.44 16.65 4.18
CA GLY A 282 5.53 15.28 4.69
C GLY A 282 4.18 14.57 4.87
N GLN A 283 3.05 15.28 4.72
CA GLN A 283 1.74 14.67 4.74
C GLN A 283 1.25 14.37 3.32
N VAL A 284 0.78 13.14 3.12
CA VAL A 284 0.23 12.69 1.84
C VAL A 284 -1.29 12.78 1.87
N PHE A 285 -1.87 13.37 0.83
CA PHE A 285 -3.30 13.42 0.60
C PHE A 285 -3.66 12.60 -0.63
N VAL A 286 -4.70 11.78 -0.49
CA VAL A 286 -5.21 10.91 -1.56
C VAL A 286 -6.66 11.29 -1.80
N VAL A 287 -7.02 11.50 -3.04
CA VAL A 287 -8.39 11.82 -3.43
C VAL A 287 -8.89 10.80 -4.44
N ALA A 288 -10.12 10.34 -4.22
CA ALA A 288 -10.78 9.35 -5.05
C ALA A 288 -12.17 9.82 -5.48
N GLY A 289 -12.56 9.45 -6.69
CA GLY A 289 -13.88 9.74 -7.24
C GLY A 289 -14.28 8.69 -8.27
N GLY A 290 -15.58 8.53 -8.46
CA GLY A 290 -16.12 7.55 -9.39
C GLY A 290 -17.61 7.73 -9.62
N GLY A 291 -18.32 6.61 -9.69
CA GLY A 291 -19.76 6.51 -9.97
C GLY A 291 -20.71 6.88 -8.81
N ASP A 292 -20.24 7.16 -7.59
CA ASP A 292 -21.10 7.63 -6.48
C ASP A 292 -21.22 9.17 -6.39
N ASP A 293 -21.13 9.83 -7.55
CA ASP A 293 -21.40 11.26 -7.72
C ASP A 293 -20.74 12.13 -6.63
N GLY A 294 -19.41 12.13 -6.57
CA GLY A 294 -18.68 12.89 -5.56
C GLY A 294 -17.20 12.55 -5.48
N VAL A 295 -16.57 13.07 -4.43
CA VAL A 295 -15.14 12.97 -4.17
C VAL A 295 -14.90 12.62 -2.70
N THR A 296 -13.94 11.76 -2.42
CA THR A 296 -13.49 11.41 -1.05
C THR A 296 -12.03 11.77 -0.86
N LEU A 297 -11.72 12.37 0.29
CA LEU A 297 -10.38 12.78 0.70
C LEU A 297 -9.88 11.87 1.84
N PHE A 298 -8.66 11.37 1.67
CA PHE A 298 -7.90 10.61 2.65
C PHE A 298 -6.55 11.26 2.91
N THR A 299 -5.91 10.85 4.00
CA THR A 299 -4.46 11.01 4.19
C THR A 299 -3.82 9.65 4.42
N LEU A 300 -2.58 9.48 3.96
CA LEU A 300 -1.81 8.25 4.12
C LEU A 300 -0.94 8.33 5.37
N THR A 301 -1.08 7.34 6.27
CA THR A 301 -0.25 7.21 7.47
C THR A 301 1.17 6.75 7.11
N PRO A 302 2.15 6.90 8.04
CA PRO A 302 3.47 6.31 7.88
C PRO A 302 3.45 4.81 7.60
N ASP A 303 2.50 4.08 8.20
CA ASP A 303 2.35 2.62 8.04
C ASP A 303 1.54 2.22 6.80
N GLY A 304 1.23 3.16 5.90
CA GLY A 304 0.56 2.85 4.63
C GLY A 304 -0.96 2.61 4.74
N GLN A 305 -1.62 3.14 5.77
CA GLN A 305 -3.08 3.07 5.93
C GLN A 305 -3.76 4.39 5.52
N LEU A 306 -4.97 4.31 4.97
CA LEU A 306 -5.76 5.48 4.59
C LEU A 306 -6.67 5.93 5.74
N VAL A 307 -6.42 7.14 6.23
CA VAL A 307 -7.33 7.79 7.19
C VAL A 307 -8.31 8.66 6.42
N TYR A 308 -9.60 8.34 6.53
CA TYR A 308 -10.67 9.16 5.95
C TYR A 308 -10.68 10.57 6.54
N LEU A 309 -10.73 11.61 5.71
CA LEU A 309 -10.82 13.00 6.18
C LEU A 309 -12.20 13.60 5.93
N ASP A 310 -12.67 13.55 4.69
CA ASP A 310 -13.93 14.17 4.29
C ASP A 310 -14.46 13.59 2.97
N SER A 311 -15.76 13.79 2.70
CA SER A 311 -16.37 13.48 1.41
C SER A 311 -17.27 14.62 0.95
N PHE A 312 -17.21 14.91 -0.34
CA PHE A 312 -18.03 15.93 -0.98
C PHE A 312 -18.94 15.29 -2.02
N ALA A 313 -20.24 15.30 -1.76
CA ALA A 313 -21.26 14.74 -2.65
C ALA A 313 -21.72 15.76 -3.71
N ASP A 314 -22.14 15.25 -4.86
CA ASP A 314 -22.69 16.07 -5.93
C ASP A 314 -24.00 16.78 -5.52
N THR A 315 -24.21 17.90 -6.18
CA THR A 315 -25.35 18.78 -6.11
C THR A 315 -25.61 19.31 -7.52
N LEU A 316 -26.81 19.86 -7.74
CA LEU A 316 -27.18 20.50 -9.01
C LEU A 316 -26.26 21.65 -9.47
N SER A 317 -25.33 22.10 -8.63
CA SER A 317 -24.39 23.18 -8.91
C SER A 317 -22.93 22.75 -8.97
N THR A 318 -22.60 21.53 -8.57
CA THR A 318 -21.21 21.13 -8.35
C THR A 318 -20.63 20.40 -9.54
N GLY A 319 -21.37 19.61 -10.31
CA GLY A 319 -20.82 19.03 -11.55
C GLY A 319 -19.99 17.77 -11.31
N LEU A 320 -20.35 16.93 -10.33
CA LEU A 320 -19.57 15.76 -9.90
C LEU A 320 -20.24 14.43 -10.27
N GLN A 321 -21.25 14.44 -11.15
CA GLN A 321 -21.90 13.20 -11.57
C GLN A 321 -20.91 12.30 -12.33
N ASN A 322 -20.70 11.07 -11.87
CA ASN A 322 -19.72 10.11 -12.41
C ASN A 322 -18.36 10.76 -12.71
N VAL A 323 -17.55 10.97 -11.68
CA VAL A 323 -16.21 11.55 -11.83
C VAL A 323 -15.40 10.71 -12.81
N GLU A 324 -14.81 11.36 -13.81
CA GLU A 324 -14.02 10.74 -14.88
C GLU A 324 -12.51 10.88 -14.64
N SER A 325 -12.07 12.07 -14.24
CA SER A 325 -10.67 12.38 -14.02
C SER A 325 -10.52 13.34 -12.85
N LEU A 326 -9.44 13.17 -12.09
CA LEU A 326 -9.06 13.94 -10.92
C LEU A 326 -7.64 14.47 -11.06
N SER A 327 -7.43 15.71 -10.67
CA SER A 327 -6.11 16.33 -10.55
C SER A 327 -5.99 17.06 -9.23
N LEU A 328 -4.86 16.91 -8.53
CA LEU A 328 -4.54 17.63 -7.30
C LEU A 328 -3.33 18.55 -7.50
N ALA A 329 -3.52 19.83 -7.21
CA ALA A 329 -2.45 20.82 -7.28
C ALA A 329 -2.29 21.53 -5.93
N HIS A 330 -1.05 21.64 -5.45
CA HIS A 330 -0.70 22.50 -4.33
C HIS A 330 -0.41 23.91 -4.85
N VAL A 331 -1.20 24.90 -4.41
CA VAL A 331 -1.13 26.29 -4.87
C VAL A 331 -1.20 27.23 -3.67
N GLY A 332 -0.07 27.83 -3.30
CA GLY A 332 0.00 28.68 -2.12
C GLY A 332 -0.28 27.88 -0.85
N ASP A 333 -1.23 28.32 -0.03
CA ASP A 333 -1.61 27.66 1.22
C ASP A 333 -2.83 26.71 1.07
N GLU A 334 -3.19 26.29 -0.15
CA GLU A 334 -4.30 25.36 -0.41
C GLU A 334 -3.95 24.22 -1.38
N ILE A 335 -4.65 23.11 -1.23
CA ILE A 335 -4.79 22.10 -2.29
C ILE A 335 -6.03 22.42 -3.10
N GLN A 336 -5.89 22.43 -4.41
CA GLN A 336 -6.97 22.52 -5.38
C GLN A 336 -7.17 21.17 -6.06
N ILE A 337 -8.40 20.68 -6.04
CA ILE A 337 -8.84 19.44 -6.66
C ILE A 337 -9.70 19.80 -7.87
N PHE A 338 -9.37 19.24 -9.02
CA PHE A 338 -10.16 19.40 -10.24
C PHE A 338 -10.76 18.06 -10.63
N ALA A 339 -12.09 18.04 -10.75
CA ALA A 339 -12.84 16.87 -11.18
C ALA A 339 -13.54 17.14 -12.52
N ALA A 340 -13.31 16.26 -13.49
CA ALA A 340 -14.10 16.19 -14.71
C ALA A 340 -15.27 15.19 -14.52
N SER A 341 -16.44 15.49 -15.08
CA SER A 341 -17.61 14.63 -15.04
C SER A 341 -17.82 13.91 -16.38
N GLN A 342 -18.32 12.68 -16.36
CA GLN A 342 -18.74 11.95 -17.56
C GLN A 342 -20.03 12.52 -18.18
N GLU A 343 -20.85 13.23 -17.39
CA GLU A 343 -22.19 13.65 -17.78
C GLU A 343 -22.34 15.18 -17.86
N GLU A 344 -21.51 15.92 -17.12
CA GLU A 344 -21.63 17.37 -16.94
C GLU A 344 -20.44 18.12 -17.58
N ALA A 345 -20.68 19.38 -17.93
CA ALA A 345 -19.71 20.19 -18.65
C ALA A 345 -18.86 21.05 -17.70
N GLY A 346 -17.56 21.12 -17.98
CA GLY A 346 -16.57 21.90 -17.24
C GLY A 346 -15.78 21.07 -16.24
N LEU A 347 -14.93 21.76 -15.48
CA LEU A 347 -14.17 21.19 -14.37
C LEU A 347 -14.69 21.74 -13.05
N THR A 348 -14.96 20.85 -12.12
CA THR A 348 -15.34 21.18 -10.76
C THR A 348 -14.10 21.42 -9.93
N GLN A 349 -13.99 22.59 -9.30
CA GLN A 349 -12.94 22.89 -8.34
C GLN A 349 -13.44 22.69 -6.91
N LEU A 350 -12.77 21.82 -6.18
CA LEU A 350 -12.82 21.74 -4.72
C LEU A 350 -11.49 22.21 -4.14
N THR A 351 -11.48 22.75 -2.92
CA THR A 351 -10.24 23.15 -2.23
C THR A 351 -10.27 22.75 -0.76
N PHE A 352 -9.08 22.64 -0.16
CA PHE A 352 -8.91 22.63 1.29
C PHE A 352 -7.60 23.32 1.67
N SER A 353 -7.59 23.92 2.86
CA SER A 353 -6.42 24.66 3.37
C SER A 353 -5.35 23.70 3.88
N VAL A 354 -4.09 24.01 3.55
CA VAL A 354 -2.88 23.40 4.12
C VAL A 354 -2.01 24.42 4.87
N ALA A 355 -2.52 25.65 5.08
CA ALA A 355 -1.83 26.73 5.80
C ALA A 355 -1.38 26.34 7.22
N ASP A 356 -2.20 25.51 7.87
CA ASP A 356 -2.04 25.11 9.26
C ASP A 356 -1.49 23.68 9.37
N LEU A 357 -0.86 23.11 8.33
CA LEU A 357 -0.20 21.81 8.46
C LEU A 357 0.99 21.89 9.42
N GLY A 358 1.04 20.91 10.32
CA GLY A 358 2.08 20.73 11.32
C GLY A 358 3.15 19.73 10.87
N ILE A 359 3.65 18.95 11.82
CA ILE A 359 4.65 17.90 11.61
C ILE A 359 3.99 16.54 11.43
N VAL A 360 4.64 15.68 10.66
CA VAL A 360 4.46 14.23 10.73
C VAL A 360 5.57 13.67 11.62
N ALA A 361 5.21 12.96 12.68
CA ALA A 361 6.15 12.37 13.60
C ALA A 361 5.73 10.96 13.99
N ASP A 362 6.67 10.02 13.87
CA ASP A 362 6.54 8.68 14.38
C ASP A 362 7.54 8.44 15.52
N GLY A 363 7.11 7.73 16.57
CA GLY A 363 8.00 7.34 17.66
C GLY A 363 7.29 6.94 18.94
N TYR A 364 8.11 6.61 19.95
CA TYR A 364 7.65 6.08 21.23
C TYR A 364 7.95 7.02 22.41
N GLY A 365 7.45 6.67 23.60
CA GLY A 365 7.66 7.46 24.81
C GLY A 365 6.77 8.69 24.85
N THR A 366 7.32 9.90 24.61
CA THR A 366 6.49 11.11 24.52
C THR A 366 6.72 11.77 23.16
N VAL A 367 5.68 11.74 22.34
CA VAL A 367 5.63 12.42 21.04
C VAL A 367 4.76 13.65 21.21
N THR A 368 5.30 14.83 20.91
CA THR A 368 4.59 16.11 21.10
C THR A 368 4.50 16.82 19.76
N GLY A 369 3.27 17.10 19.35
CA GLY A 369 2.97 17.98 18.24
C GLY A 369 3.18 19.45 18.60
N THR A 370 2.42 20.29 17.93
CA THR A 370 2.62 21.72 17.84
C THR A 370 1.32 22.45 18.19
N ALA A 371 1.04 23.56 17.51
CA ALA A 371 -0.25 24.25 17.58
C ALA A 371 -0.89 24.31 16.18
N GLN A 372 -0.44 23.42 15.29
CA GLN A 372 -0.85 23.23 13.90
C GLN A 372 -1.43 21.81 13.79
N ASN A 373 -1.97 21.44 12.63
CA ASN A 373 -2.55 20.13 12.37
C ASN A 373 -1.43 19.09 12.21
N ASP A 374 -1.13 18.34 13.27
CA ASP A 374 -0.04 17.37 13.29
C ASP A 374 -0.55 15.94 13.01
N MET A 375 0.34 15.07 12.49
CA MET A 375 0.13 13.63 12.42
C MET A 375 1.16 12.93 13.31
N LEU A 376 0.70 12.30 14.39
CA LEU A 376 1.56 11.67 15.39
C LEU A 376 1.26 10.16 15.47
N SER A 377 2.27 9.31 15.33
CA SER A 377 2.16 7.86 15.52
C SER A 377 2.94 7.39 16.74
N GLY A 378 2.39 6.40 17.46
CA GLY A 378 2.99 5.76 18.63
C GLY A 378 3.99 4.65 18.31
N SER A 379 4.17 4.29 17.04
CA SER A 379 5.05 3.21 16.59
C SER A 379 4.78 1.89 17.35
N ILE A 380 5.82 1.15 17.72
CA ILE A 380 5.71 -0.23 18.23
C ILE A 380 5.70 -0.33 19.78
N LEU A 381 6.20 0.67 20.49
CA LEU A 381 6.36 0.67 21.95
C LEU A 381 5.29 1.54 22.63
N ASP A 382 5.21 1.45 23.97
CA ASP A 382 4.37 2.36 24.75
C ASP A 382 4.64 3.83 24.42
N ALA A 383 3.57 4.58 24.14
CA ALA A 383 3.65 5.96 23.69
C ALA A 383 2.64 6.87 24.40
N SER A 384 3.02 8.14 24.54
CA SER A 384 2.18 9.26 24.97
C SER A 384 2.20 10.30 23.86
N LEU A 385 1.10 10.39 23.11
CA LEU A 385 0.94 11.32 22.01
C LEU A 385 0.21 12.57 22.52
N LEU A 386 0.81 13.73 22.29
CA LEU A 386 0.28 15.05 22.70
C LEU A 386 0.13 15.90 21.44
N GLY A 387 -1.09 15.99 20.89
CA GLY A 387 -1.38 16.75 19.65
C GLY A 387 -1.08 18.23 19.83
N GLY A 388 -1.81 18.86 20.76
CA GLY A 388 -1.57 20.23 21.17
C GLY A 388 -2.74 21.12 20.80
N GLY A 389 -2.65 21.82 19.69
CA GLY A 389 -3.83 22.46 19.11
C GLY A 389 -3.75 22.43 17.60
N GLY A 390 -4.86 22.62 16.90
CA GLY A 390 -4.98 22.22 15.50
C GLY A 390 -5.84 20.97 15.40
N ASP A 391 -6.22 20.59 14.18
CA ASP A 391 -6.92 19.33 13.92
C ASP A 391 -5.88 18.20 13.79
N ASP A 392 -5.59 17.49 14.88
CA ASP A 392 -4.52 16.50 14.93
C ASP A 392 -4.99 15.08 14.56
N ILE A 393 -4.10 14.29 13.98
CA ILE A 393 -4.30 12.86 13.72
C ILE A 393 -3.35 12.07 14.63
N LEU A 394 -3.90 11.39 15.62
CA LEU A 394 -3.14 10.61 16.60
C LEU A 394 -3.36 9.12 16.37
N ILE A 395 -2.33 8.43 15.91
CA ILE A 395 -2.35 7.02 15.52
C ILE A 395 -1.77 6.21 16.68
N ALA A 396 -2.60 5.36 17.28
CA ALA A 396 -2.16 4.45 18.34
C ALA A 396 -1.09 3.51 17.79
N GLY A 397 -0.02 3.32 18.55
CA GLY A 397 0.97 2.30 18.24
C GLY A 397 0.54 0.90 18.70
N ILE A 398 1.37 -0.11 18.42
CA ILE A 398 1.17 -1.48 18.90
C ILE A 398 1.27 -1.56 20.43
N GLY A 399 2.16 -0.76 21.03
CA GLY A 399 2.29 -0.63 22.49
C GLY A 399 1.12 0.11 23.14
N ALA A 400 1.09 0.15 24.48
CA ALA A 400 0.03 0.85 25.19
C ALA A 400 0.16 2.35 24.93
N THR A 401 -0.87 2.94 24.32
CA THR A 401 -0.82 4.33 23.88
C THR A 401 -1.74 5.22 24.71
N THR A 402 -1.22 6.35 25.22
CA THR A 402 -2.03 7.43 25.81
C THR A 402 -2.05 8.61 24.84
N MET A 403 -3.24 9.09 24.47
CA MET A 403 -3.40 10.18 23.50
C MET A 403 -4.18 11.35 24.12
N THR A 404 -3.63 12.54 23.93
CA THR A 404 -4.26 13.82 24.25
C THR A 404 -4.33 14.63 22.96
N GLY A 405 -5.53 14.88 22.45
CA GLY A 405 -5.72 15.67 21.23
C GLY A 405 -5.42 17.14 21.50
N GLY A 406 -6.07 17.71 22.51
CA GLY A 406 -5.93 19.09 22.89
C GLY A 406 -7.07 19.95 22.34
N SER A 407 -6.77 20.97 21.53
CA SER A 407 -7.80 21.85 20.97
C SER A 407 -7.89 21.74 19.46
N GLY A 408 -9.05 21.33 18.95
CA GLY A 408 -9.30 21.22 17.52
C GLY A 408 -10.35 20.15 17.26
N SER A 409 -10.41 19.66 16.03
CA SER A 409 -11.20 18.48 15.68
C SER A 409 -10.23 17.33 15.44
N ASP A 410 -9.94 16.57 16.49
CA ASP A 410 -8.88 15.56 16.47
C ASP A 410 -9.41 14.19 16.02
N ILE A 411 -8.57 13.43 15.31
CA ILE A 411 -8.85 12.06 14.88
C ILE A 411 -7.93 11.10 15.65
N PHE A 412 -8.52 10.26 16.49
CA PHE A 412 -7.81 9.19 17.18
C PHE A 412 -7.95 7.89 16.40
N VAL A 413 -6.87 7.37 15.84
CA VAL A 413 -6.84 6.17 14.99
C VAL A 413 -6.33 4.98 15.79
N MET A 414 -7.13 3.93 15.91
CA MET A 414 -6.71 2.69 16.58
C MET A 414 -6.14 1.71 15.58
N GLN A 415 -5.06 1.03 15.97
CA GLN A 415 -4.49 -0.09 15.22
C GLN A 415 -4.92 -1.43 15.84
N THR A 416 -5.16 -2.43 15.00
CA THR A 416 -5.42 -3.80 15.43
C THR A 416 -4.18 -4.40 16.11
N GLY A 417 -4.38 -5.20 17.15
CA GLY A 417 -3.27 -5.80 17.90
C GLY A 417 -2.59 -4.84 18.87
N ALA A 418 -3.02 -3.58 18.93
CA ALA A 418 -2.54 -2.63 19.92
C ALA A 418 -2.89 -3.07 21.35
N ALA A 419 -1.98 -2.82 22.28
CA ALA A 419 -2.26 -2.90 23.70
C ALA A 419 -3.29 -1.83 24.13
N MET A 420 -3.67 -1.81 25.40
CA MET A 420 -4.74 -0.92 25.87
C MET A 420 -4.43 0.57 25.56
N THR A 421 -5.34 1.20 24.83
CA THR A 421 -5.23 2.62 24.44
C THR A 421 -6.10 3.51 25.31
N THR A 422 -5.60 4.68 25.69
CA THR A 422 -6.30 5.66 26.52
C THR A 422 -6.36 7.02 25.84
N ILE A 423 -7.57 7.52 25.58
CA ILE A 423 -7.82 8.89 25.09
C ILE A 423 -8.23 9.77 26.26
N THR A 424 -7.56 10.90 26.47
CA THR A 424 -7.66 11.66 27.72
C THR A 424 -8.71 12.77 27.74
N ASP A 425 -9.14 13.24 26.57
CA ASP A 425 -9.85 14.52 26.43
C ASP A 425 -10.81 14.56 25.23
N PHE A 426 -11.44 13.45 24.88
CA PHE A 426 -12.38 13.37 23.75
C PHE A 426 -13.52 14.41 23.85
N GLU A 427 -13.61 15.29 22.86
CA GLU A 427 -14.63 16.33 22.71
C GLU A 427 -15.77 15.89 21.77
N VAL A 428 -16.96 15.70 22.34
CA VAL A 428 -18.15 15.25 21.61
C VAL A 428 -18.57 16.25 20.54
N GLY A 429 -18.66 15.78 19.30
CA GLY A 429 -19.08 16.57 18.15
C GLY A 429 -17.97 17.39 17.50
N SER A 430 -16.74 17.30 18.01
CA SER A 430 -15.52 17.81 17.39
C SER A 430 -14.63 16.65 16.98
N ASP A 431 -14.28 15.79 17.94
CA ASP A 431 -13.33 14.70 17.73
C ASP A 431 -13.96 13.45 17.12
N ARG A 432 -13.12 12.65 16.47
CA ARG A 432 -13.48 11.36 15.89
C ARG A 432 -12.60 10.26 16.46
N LEU A 433 -13.24 9.13 16.81
CA LEU A 433 -12.55 7.88 17.08
C LEU A 433 -12.67 6.98 15.87
N ASP A 434 -11.54 6.63 15.29
CA ASP A 434 -11.42 5.76 14.14
C ASP A 434 -10.97 4.35 14.58
N LEU A 435 -11.77 3.34 14.24
CA LEU A 435 -11.56 1.93 14.61
C LEU A 435 -11.49 1.04 13.36
N PHE A 436 -11.26 1.61 12.18
CA PHE A 436 -11.44 0.86 10.93
C PHE A 436 -10.48 -0.31 10.76
N ASP A 437 -9.29 -0.23 11.35
CA ASP A 437 -8.31 -1.33 11.32
C ASP A 437 -8.77 -2.57 12.10
N TYR A 438 -9.84 -2.47 12.91
CA TYR A 438 -10.35 -3.63 13.64
C TYR A 438 -11.07 -4.60 12.70
N PRO A 439 -10.63 -5.86 12.62
CA PRO A 439 -11.10 -6.80 11.61
C PRO A 439 -12.59 -7.08 11.77
N PHE A 440 -13.32 -7.02 10.65
CA PHE A 440 -14.76 -7.27 10.54
C PHE A 440 -15.66 -6.33 11.37
N LEU A 441 -15.13 -5.22 11.89
CA LEU A 441 -15.92 -4.21 12.59
C LEU A 441 -16.59 -3.27 11.58
N ARG A 442 -17.93 -3.26 11.53
CA ARG A 442 -18.74 -2.52 10.53
C ARG A 442 -19.84 -1.67 11.16
N SER A 443 -20.12 -1.89 12.44
CA SER A 443 -21.10 -1.11 13.18
C SER A 443 -20.72 -0.98 14.65
N PRO A 444 -20.96 0.19 15.28
CA PRO A 444 -20.82 0.34 16.73
C PRO A 444 -21.64 -0.66 17.55
N VAL A 445 -22.68 -1.27 16.97
CA VAL A 445 -23.48 -2.32 17.65
C VAL A 445 -22.68 -3.60 17.93
N GLN A 446 -21.58 -3.83 17.21
CA GLN A 446 -20.66 -4.94 17.47
C GLN A 446 -19.76 -4.70 18.69
N LEU A 447 -19.66 -3.45 19.16
CA LEU A 447 -18.81 -3.06 20.28
C LEU A 447 -19.48 -3.40 21.61
N THR A 448 -18.68 -3.83 22.58
CA THR A 448 -19.09 -3.74 23.98
C THR A 448 -18.76 -2.34 24.48
N PHE A 449 -19.79 -1.49 24.56
CA PHE A 449 -19.65 -0.10 24.99
C PHE A 449 -20.13 0.08 26.43
N THR A 450 -19.20 0.38 27.35
CA THR A 450 -19.49 0.58 28.77
C THR A 450 -19.27 2.03 29.16
N SER A 451 -20.36 2.77 29.39
CA SER A 451 -20.28 4.14 29.90
C SER A 451 -19.67 4.18 31.32
N THR A 452 -18.73 5.09 31.56
CA THR A 452 -18.08 5.30 32.86
C THR A 452 -18.49 6.65 33.45
N VAL A 453 -18.03 6.96 34.67
CA VAL A 453 -18.35 8.24 35.32
C VAL A 453 -17.74 9.46 34.61
N GLN A 454 -16.69 9.27 33.81
CA GLN A 454 -15.91 10.34 33.16
C GLN A 454 -15.75 10.13 31.65
N GLY A 455 -16.43 9.14 31.07
CA GLY A 455 -16.30 8.81 29.65
C GLY A 455 -16.90 7.44 29.34
N ALA A 456 -16.14 6.57 28.66
CA ALA A 456 -16.54 5.22 28.31
C ALA A 456 -15.33 4.26 28.20
N GLN A 457 -15.59 2.97 28.27
CA GLN A 457 -14.67 1.90 27.86
C GLN A 457 -15.30 1.16 26.69
N ILE A 458 -14.51 0.92 25.65
CA ILE A 458 -14.94 0.30 24.39
C ILE A 458 -14.10 -0.95 24.20
N GLU A 459 -14.76 -2.08 23.97
CA GLU A 459 -14.10 -3.37 23.77
C GLU A 459 -14.58 -4.03 22.47
N TYR A 460 -13.64 -4.59 21.72
CA TYR A 460 -13.89 -5.40 20.54
C TYR A 460 -12.78 -6.44 20.36
N LEU A 461 -13.16 -7.72 20.32
CA LEU A 461 -12.22 -8.84 20.40
C LEU A 461 -11.30 -8.67 21.62
N ASP A 462 -9.98 -8.66 21.42
CA ASP A 462 -8.98 -8.48 22.48
C ASP A 462 -8.56 -7.01 22.68
N ASN A 463 -9.12 -6.09 21.90
CA ASN A 463 -8.79 -4.66 21.97
C ASN A 463 -9.65 -3.93 23.00
N VAL A 464 -9.01 -3.04 23.78
CA VAL A 464 -9.66 -2.22 24.81
C VAL A 464 -9.24 -0.75 24.66
N VAL A 465 -10.22 0.13 24.48
CA VAL A 465 -10.02 1.59 24.40
C VAL A 465 -10.72 2.27 25.57
N GLN A 466 -9.96 2.97 26.41
CA GLN A 466 -10.47 3.82 27.47
C GLN A 466 -10.59 5.26 26.97
N VAL A 467 -11.82 5.79 26.92
CA VAL A 467 -12.08 7.16 26.46
C VAL A 467 -12.53 8.02 27.64
N PHE A 468 -11.79 9.08 27.94
CA PHE A 468 -12.19 10.13 28.86
C PHE A 468 -12.76 11.32 28.08
N SER A 469 -13.89 11.85 28.53
CA SER A 469 -14.48 13.05 27.91
C SER A 469 -13.76 14.31 28.38
N ALA A 470 -13.52 15.26 27.48
CA ALA A 470 -13.06 16.62 27.80
C ALA A 470 -13.90 17.28 28.91
N SER A 471 -15.21 17.01 28.93
CA SER A 471 -16.15 17.56 29.91
C SER A 471 -16.13 16.86 31.28
N GLY A 472 -15.46 15.71 31.37
CA GLY A 472 -15.51 14.80 32.53
C GLY A 472 -16.87 14.13 32.74
N ALA A 473 -17.76 14.16 31.74
CA ALA A 473 -19.07 13.50 31.79
C ALA A 473 -19.02 12.08 31.20
N PRO A 474 -19.98 11.21 31.55
CA PRO A 474 -20.18 9.92 30.88
C PRO A 474 -20.41 10.08 29.38
N LEU A 475 -19.84 9.20 28.57
CA LEU A 475 -20.09 9.11 27.12
C LEU A 475 -21.05 7.97 26.83
N THR A 476 -21.89 8.17 25.81
CA THR A 476 -22.69 7.14 25.16
C THR A 476 -22.08 6.77 23.81
N SER A 477 -22.45 5.61 23.24
CA SER A 477 -21.99 5.21 21.91
C SER A 477 -22.36 6.23 20.83
N SER A 478 -23.50 6.94 20.95
CA SER A 478 -23.88 7.99 20.00
C SER A 478 -23.08 9.29 20.18
N ASP A 479 -22.50 9.53 21.36
CA ASP A 479 -21.63 10.69 21.56
C ASP A 479 -20.27 10.49 20.86
N VAL A 480 -19.82 9.23 20.72
CA VAL A 480 -18.54 8.89 20.07
C VAL A 480 -18.71 8.61 18.57
N PHE A 481 -19.75 7.86 18.18
CA PHE A 481 -19.93 7.38 16.81
C PHE A 481 -21.17 7.95 16.11
N GLY A 482 -21.92 8.87 16.73
CA GLY A 482 -23.13 9.41 16.11
C GLY A 482 -24.12 8.32 15.69
N ALA A 483 -24.41 8.26 14.38
CA ALA A 483 -25.31 7.27 13.78
C ALA A 483 -24.62 5.93 13.41
N GLY A 484 -23.29 5.88 13.36
CA GLY A 484 -22.50 4.77 12.86
C GLY A 484 -21.08 5.20 12.50
N PHE A 485 -20.28 4.28 11.97
CA PHE A 485 -18.98 4.66 11.41
C PHE A 485 -19.17 5.49 10.13
N GLY A 486 -18.34 6.51 9.96
CA GLY A 486 -18.50 7.55 8.92
C GLY A 486 -17.51 7.48 7.75
N GLY A 487 -16.63 6.50 7.72
CA GLY A 487 -15.58 6.31 6.70
C GLY A 487 -15.74 5.00 5.92
N PRO A 488 -14.71 4.58 5.15
CA PRO A 488 -14.75 3.36 4.37
C PRO A 488 -14.68 2.10 5.24
N ASP A 489 -14.92 0.94 4.65
CA ASP A 489 -14.68 -0.34 5.33
C ASP A 489 -13.27 -0.86 4.98
N HIS A 490 -12.39 -1.01 5.98
CA HIS A 490 -11.09 -1.65 5.78
C HIS A 490 -11.23 -3.17 5.85
N ILE A 491 -10.59 -3.88 4.92
CA ILE A 491 -10.49 -5.33 4.90
C ILE A 491 -9.07 -5.72 5.29
N PRO A 492 -8.88 -6.71 6.17
CA PRO A 492 -7.56 -7.25 6.45
C PRO A 492 -6.87 -7.71 5.17
N VAL A 493 -5.67 -7.19 4.94
CA VAL A 493 -4.83 -7.52 3.78
C VAL A 493 -4.01 -8.80 4.00
N ASP A 494 -3.72 -9.13 5.25
CA ASP A 494 -3.14 -10.41 5.65
C ASP A 494 -4.22 -11.32 6.28
N LEU A 495 -4.41 -12.49 5.68
CA LEU A 495 -5.32 -13.54 6.16
C LEU A 495 -4.56 -14.77 6.66
N ASN A 496 -3.22 -14.77 6.69
CA ASN A 496 -2.40 -15.93 7.04
C ASN A 496 -2.64 -16.38 8.49
N GLY A 497 -3.05 -15.47 9.37
CA GLY A 497 -3.57 -15.79 10.71
C GLY A 497 -4.89 -16.59 10.73
N LEU A 498 -5.47 -16.91 9.57
CA LEU A 498 -6.71 -17.69 9.39
C LEU A 498 -6.48 -19.09 8.77
N GLY A 499 -5.21 -19.50 8.59
CA GLY A 499 -4.79 -20.86 8.25
C GLY A 499 -4.92 -21.24 6.76
N GLY A 500 -3.78 -21.32 6.06
CA GLY A 500 -3.69 -21.89 4.72
C GLY A 500 -2.26 -21.88 4.16
N LEU A 501 -1.81 -23.05 3.67
CA LEU A 501 -0.51 -23.33 3.05
C LEU A 501 -0.03 -22.24 2.08
N ASP A 502 1.20 -21.76 2.31
CA ASP A 502 1.94 -20.85 1.42
C ASP A 502 2.68 -21.64 0.30
N PRO A 503 2.23 -21.54 -0.96
CA PRO A 503 2.86 -22.22 -2.10
C PRO A 503 4.24 -21.64 -2.49
N ASP A 504 4.61 -20.46 -1.98
CA ASP A 504 5.84 -19.74 -2.33
C ASP A 504 6.95 -19.90 -1.27
N SER A 505 6.72 -20.72 -0.24
CA SER A 505 7.72 -21.00 0.79
C SER A 505 8.95 -21.77 0.27
N SER A 506 10.15 -21.31 0.64
CA SER A 506 11.40 -22.02 0.32
C SER A 506 11.66 -23.21 1.25
N ALA A 507 12.58 -24.09 0.84
CA ALA A 507 12.95 -25.30 1.58
C ALA A 507 13.66 -25.04 2.93
N GLY A 508 13.78 -23.79 3.39
CA GLY A 508 14.45 -23.49 4.66
C GLY A 508 15.96 -23.78 4.65
N ILE A 509 16.57 -23.59 5.81
CA ILE A 509 17.90 -24.13 6.15
C ILE A 509 17.67 -24.94 7.42
N GLN A 510 18.33 -26.09 7.55
CA GLN A 510 18.25 -26.95 8.73
C GLN A 510 19.55 -26.90 9.55
N GLY A 511 19.40 -26.83 10.87
CA GLY A 511 20.50 -26.76 11.83
C GLY A 511 20.85 -25.34 12.24
N ASP A 512 22.08 -25.15 12.71
CA ASP A 512 22.52 -23.84 13.21
C ASP A 512 22.60 -22.82 12.06
N ILE A 513 21.93 -21.70 12.25
CA ILE A 513 21.79 -20.61 11.30
C ILE A 513 22.10 -19.29 12.00
N THR A 514 22.96 -18.48 11.38
CA THR A 514 23.13 -17.09 11.80
C THR A 514 22.07 -16.26 11.11
N ILE A 515 21.23 -15.62 11.92
CA ILE A 515 20.29 -14.60 11.50
C ILE A 515 21.01 -13.27 11.50
N ASP A 516 21.02 -12.60 10.35
CA ASP A 516 21.48 -11.21 10.19
C ASP A 516 20.44 -10.54 9.29
N SER A 517 19.74 -9.54 9.83
CA SER A 517 18.61 -8.92 9.14
C SER A 517 19.01 -8.28 7.80
N GLN A 518 20.30 -7.95 7.62
CA GLN A 518 20.82 -7.26 6.44
C GLN A 518 21.58 -8.19 5.48
N ALA A 519 21.95 -9.40 5.91
CA ALA A 519 22.69 -10.34 5.08
C ALA A 519 21.75 -11.34 4.40
N ALA A 520 22.01 -11.64 3.13
CA ALA A 520 21.26 -12.66 2.40
C ALA A 520 21.33 -14.02 3.12
N ASN A 521 20.15 -14.53 3.47
CA ASN A 521 19.92 -15.84 4.05
C ASN A 521 18.73 -16.53 3.35
N PRO A 522 18.93 -17.11 2.15
CA PRO A 522 17.82 -17.63 1.33
C PRO A 522 16.94 -18.70 1.99
N GLY A 523 17.41 -19.32 3.07
CA GLY A 523 16.58 -20.23 3.87
C GLY A 523 15.46 -19.53 4.63
N LEU A 524 15.56 -18.22 4.86
CA LEU A 524 14.52 -17.41 5.50
C LEU A 524 13.55 -16.80 4.49
N SER A 525 13.70 -17.00 3.18
CA SER A 525 12.82 -16.34 2.21
C SER A 525 11.34 -16.66 2.47
N ASN A 526 10.47 -15.65 2.47
CA ASN A 526 9.06 -15.76 2.86
C ASN A 526 8.83 -16.34 4.28
N ALA A 527 9.80 -16.20 5.19
CA ALA A 527 9.58 -16.46 6.60
C ALA A 527 8.94 -15.24 7.26
N GLU A 528 7.95 -15.47 8.12
CA GLU A 528 7.44 -14.47 9.04
C GLU A 528 8.47 -14.29 10.16
N ILE A 529 9.03 -13.08 10.26
CA ILE A 529 9.96 -12.68 11.30
C ILE A 529 9.18 -11.87 12.32
N ARG A 530 8.96 -12.45 13.51
CA ARG A 530 8.24 -11.79 14.60
C ARG A 530 9.24 -11.31 15.65
N PHE A 531 9.25 -10.02 15.96
CA PHE A 531 10.05 -9.46 17.03
C PHE A 531 9.15 -8.83 18.10
N ASN A 532 9.31 -9.27 19.34
CA ASN A 532 8.55 -8.80 20.49
C ASN A 532 9.45 -7.99 21.43
N PRO A 533 9.56 -6.66 21.25
CA PRO A 533 10.39 -5.81 22.09
C PRO A 533 9.87 -5.75 23.53
N GLU A 534 10.79 -5.68 24.50
CA GLU A 534 10.46 -5.45 25.91
C GLU A 534 9.65 -4.15 26.07
N GLY A 535 8.40 -4.28 26.50
CA GLY A 535 7.52 -3.12 26.73
C GLY A 535 6.87 -2.56 25.47
N GLY A 536 6.91 -3.27 24.35
CA GLY A 536 6.07 -3.03 23.18
C GLY A 536 5.21 -4.24 22.86
N GLY A 537 4.54 -4.21 21.70
CA GLY A 537 3.90 -5.41 21.15
C GLY A 537 4.69 -6.00 20.00
N ALA A 538 4.28 -7.19 19.57
CA ALA A 538 4.96 -7.95 18.55
C ALA A 538 4.87 -7.26 17.18
N VAL A 539 6.03 -7.04 16.56
CA VAL A 539 6.19 -6.62 15.16
C VAL A 539 6.37 -7.87 14.32
N SER A 540 5.81 -7.91 13.12
CA SER A 540 6.00 -9.03 12.21
C SER A 540 6.27 -8.53 10.81
N VAL A 541 7.28 -9.09 10.13
CA VAL A 541 7.61 -8.77 8.74
C VAL A 541 7.88 -10.06 7.96
N GLN A 542 7.61 -10.05 6.66
CA GLN A 542 8.00 -11.13 5.77
C GLN A 542 9.41 -10.88 5.23
N ALA A 543 10.28 -11.87 5.33
CA ALA A 543 11.61 -11.80 4.73
C ALA A 543 11.57 -11.88 3.19
N ASP A 544 12.46 -11.13 2.52
CA ASP A 544 12.58 -11.03 1.07
C ASP A 544 13.03 -12.36 0.41
N ASP A 545 13.14 -12.39 -0.91
CA ASP A 545 13.55 -13.60 -1.65
C ASP A 545 15.00 -14.05 -1.32
N GLU A 546 15.84 -13.14 -0.86
CA GLU A 546 17.16 -13.45 -0.33
C GLU A 546 17.14 -13.77 1.18
N GLY A 547 15.98 -13.73 1.84
CA GLY A 547 15.77 -13.94 3.27
C GLY A 547 16.33 -12.85 4.18
N ARG A 548 16.48 -11.62 3.66
CA ARG A 548 16.70 -10.41 4.46
C ARG A 548 15.36 -9.88 4.96
N PHE A 549 15.38 -9.10 6.02
CA PHE A 549 14.18 -8.50 6.56
C PHE A 549 14.49 -7.17 7.24
N ASP A 550 13.53 -6.27 7.23
CA ASP A 550 13.58 -5.04 8.00
C ASP A 550 12.35 -5.02 8.92
N LEU A 551 12.58 -4.93 10.22
CA LEU A 551 11.49 -4.83 11.19
C LEU A 551 10.94 -3.40 11.30
N ASP A 552 11.51 -2.47 10.53
CA ASP A 552 11.18 -1.05 10.53
C ASP A 552 11.21 -0.44 11.94
N LEU A 553 12.16 -0.92 12.75
CA LEU A 553 12.33 -0.40 14.10
C LEU A 553 12.91 1.01 14.01
N PRO A 554 12.38 1.98 14.76
CA PRO A 554 12.97 3.31 14.86
C PRO A 554 14.46 3.24 15.22
N SER A 555 15.25 4.26 14.87
CA SER A 555 16.67 4.29 15.28
C SER A 555 16.80 4.21 16.81
N GLY A 556 17.68 3.35 17.32
CA GLY A 556 17.74 3.07 18.75
C GLY A 556 18.29 1.69 19.11
N THR A 557 18.04 1.26 20.34
CA THR A 557 18.41 -0.08 20.81
C THR A 557 17.19 -0.71 21.46
N PHE A 558 16.75 -1.84 20.93
CA PHE A 558 15.57 -2.57 21.36
C PHE A 558 16.00 -3.95 21.81
N ILE A 559 15.58 -4.36 23.00
CA ILE A 559 15.79 -5.71 23.52
C ILE A 559 14.45 -6.41 23.41
N GLY A 560 14.42 -7.66 22.96
CA GLY A 560 13.18 -8.40 22.79
C GLY A 560 13.41 -9.83 22.34
N GLU A 561 12.31 -10.55 22.18
CA GLU A 561 12.31 -11.93 21.70
C GLU A 561 12.09 -11.94 20.18
N LEU A 562 12.98 -12.59 19.44
CA LEU A 562 12.82 -12.84 18.00
C LEU A 562 12.32 -14.26 17.80
N ASP A 563 11.17 -14.41 17.16
CA ASP A 563 10.64 -15.67 16.68
C ASP A 563 10.61 -15.67 15.15
N ILE A 564 10.81 -16.84 14.55
CA ILE A 564 10.78 -17.03 13.10
C ILE A 564 9.78 -18.14 12.82
N ILE A 565 8.74 -17.81 12.08
CA ILE A 565 7.71 -18.76 11.65
C ILE A 565 7.89 -18.96 10.16
N LYS A 566 8.05 -20.20 9.73
CA LYS A 566 8.19 -20.52 8.31
C LYS A 566 7.44 -21.78 7.94
N SER A 567 6.49 -21.65 7.03
CA SER A 567 5.72 -22.75 6.46
C SER A 567 6.60 -23.67 5.60
N TYR A 568 6.25 -24.95 5.52
CA TYR A 568 6.92 -25.91 4.63
C TYR A 568 6.10 -26.22 3.38
N SER A 569 6.74 -26.15 2.21
CA SER A 569 6.18 -26.61 0.94
C SER A 569 6.42 -28.10 0.71
N ALA A 570 5.35 -28.90 0.68
CA ALA A 570 5.41 -30.33 0.37
C ALA A 570 5.96 -30.66 -1.03
N GLY A 571 6.14 -29.66 -1.91
CA GLY A 571 6.75 -29.83 -3.23
C GLY A 571 8.25 -30.13 -3.21
N THR A 572 8.95 -29.85 -2.11
CA THR A 572 10.41 -30.08 -1.97
C THR A 572 10.76 -31.56 -1.73
N GLY A 573 9.83 -32.31 -1.13
CA GLY A 573 9.97 -33.76 -0.90
C GLY A 573 10.96 -34.12 0.20
N GLU A 574 11.23 -33.22 1.14
CA GLU A 574 12.14 -33.45 2.29
C GLU A 574 11.51 -34.37 3.34
N ILE A 575 10.20 -34.27 3.54
CA ILE A 575 9.44 -35.19 4.39
C ILE A 575 9.02 -36.43 3.60
N THR A 576 9.47 -37.60 4.04
CA THR A 576 9.26 -38.86 3.34
C THR A 576 8.48 -39.88 4.17
N ALA A 577 8.00 -40.93 3.51
CA ALA A 577 7.41 -42.07 4.21
C ALA A 577 8.43 -42.81 5.11
N LEU A 578 9.73 -42.55 4.95
CA LEU A 578 10.76 -43.10 5.82
C LEU A 578 10.73 -42.38 7.17
N ASP A 579 10.58 -41.06 7.22
CA ASP A 579 10.45 -40.29 8.47
C ASP A 579 9.28 -40.79 9.32
N ALA A 580 8.12 -41.02 8.70
CA ALA A 580 6.96 -41.63 9.35
C ALA A 580 7.28 -43.00 9.98
N LEU A 581 8.11 -43.82 9.31
CA LEU A 581 8.55 -45.11 9.86
C LEU A 581 9.48 -44.92 11.08
N GLN A 582 10.32 -43.89 11.10
CA GLN A 582 11.22 -43.61 12.22
C GLN A 582 10.43 -43.11 13.43
N VAL A 583 9.44 -42.25 13.23
CA VAL A 583 8.49 -41.85 14.29
C VAL A 583 7.73 -43.05 14.84
N LEU A 584 7.29 -43.97 13.97
CA LEU A 584 6.65 -45.20 14.42
C LEU A 584 7.58 -46.05 15.30
N ARG A 585 8.88 -46.10 15.00
CA ARG A 585 9.88 -46.79 15.84
C ARG A 585 10.04 -46.10 17.19
N LEU A 586 10.17 -44.77 17.19
CA LEU A 586 10.27 -43.96 18.41
C LEU A 586 9.05 -44.16 19.31
N SER A 587 7.83 -44.16 18.74
CA SER A 587 6.57 -44.36 19.49
C SER A 587 6.48 -45.69 20.25
N VAL A 588 7.24 -46.71 19.82
CA VAL A 588 7.29 -48.03 20.47
C VAL A 588 8.59 -48.26 21.26
N GLY A 589 9.38 -47.19 21.48
CA GLY A 589 10.62 -47.22 22.25
C GLY A 589 11.78 -47.90 21.53
N LEU A 590 11.77 -47.92 20.20
CA LEU A 590 12.89 -48.37 19.38
C LEU A 590 13.66 -47.16 18.85
N ASP A 591 14.99 -47.26 18.85
CA ASP A 591 15.85 -46.28 18.19
C ASP A 591 15.54 -46.19 16.69
N PRO A 592 15.64 -45.01 16.05
CA PRO A 592 15.68 -44.88 14.59
C PRO A 592 16.70 -45.80 13.93
N THR A 593 16.60 -45.98 12.61
CA THR A 593 17.49 -46.92 11.89
C THR A 593 18.97 -46.53 11.92
N TRP A 594 19.29 -45.27 12.26
CA TRP A 594 20.64 -44.74 12.38
C TRP A 594 21.22 -44.78 13.81
N GLY A 595 20.41 -45.09 14.83
CA GLY A 595 20.85 -45.10 16.23
C GLY A 595 19.98 -44.22 17.12
N GLN A 596 20.49 -43.88 18.30
CA GLN A 596 19.77 -43.05 19.27
C GLN A 596 19.43 -41.68 18.68
N ALA A 597 18.16 -41.28 18.77
CA ALA A 597 17.70 -39.96 18.35
C ALA A 597 18.29 -38.87 19.25
N ALA A 598 18.77 -37.78 18.65
CA ALA A 598 19.09 -36.54 19.33
C ALA A 598 17.79 -35.78 19.70
N PRO A 599 17.83 -34.86 20.68
CA PRO A 599 16.67 -34.07 21.08
C PRO A 599 15.93 -33.39 19.92
N GLU A 600 16.66 -32.90 18.94
CA GLU A 600 16.16 -32.21 17.78
C GLU A 600 15.40 -33.17 16.84
N ASN A 601 15.84 -34.44 16.73
CA ASN A 601 15.05 -35.48 16.05
C ASN A 601 13.73 -35.77 16.79
N LEU A 602 13.70 -35.63 18.11
CA LEU A 602 12.50 -35.84 18.93
C LEU A 602 11.52 -34.67 18.78
N ILE A 603 12.02 -33.44 18.63
CA ILE A 603 11.23 -32.26 18.24
C ILE A 603 10.62 -32.48 16.85
N ALA A 604 11.44 -32.82 15.84
CA ALA A 604 10.96 -33.09 14.50
C ALA A 604 9.93 -34.23 14.43
N ALA A 605 9.96 -35.16 15.38
CA ALA A 605 9.02 -36.28 15.46
C ALA A 605 7.64 -35.92 16.05
N ASP A 606 7.52 -34.83 16.79
CA ASP A 606 6.29 -34.35 17.43
C ASP A 606 5.59 -33.30 16.56
N ILE A 607 5.19 -33.70 15.35
CA ILE A 607 4.62 -32.78 14.34
C ILE A 607 3.30 -32.15 14.78
N ASN A 608 2.55 -32.79 15.67
CA ASN A 608 1.29 -32.25 16.17
C ASN A 608 1.48 -31.35 17.42
N GLN A 609 2.72 -31.27 17.92
CA GLN A 609 3.15 -30.47 19.07
C GLN A 609 2.35 -30.75 20.36
N ASP A 610 1.91 -32.00 20.56
CA ASP A 610 1.18 -32.42 21.76
C ASP A 610 2.10 -32.84 22.92
N GLY A 611 3.42 -32.83 22.68
CA GLY A 611 4.47 -33.18 23.62
C GLY A 611 4.78 -34.68 23.70
N LEU A 612 4.13 -35.52 22.88
CA LEU A 612 4.23 -36.98 22.91
C LEU A 612 4.42 -37.58 21.51
N ILE A 613 5.58 -38.21 21.28
CA ILE A 613 5.84 -38.94 20.03
C ILE A 613 5.02 -40.23 19.98
N ASN A 614 4.02 -40.28 19.12
CA ASN A 614 3.10 -41.39 19.01
C ASN A 614 2.72 -41.74 17.55
N ALA A 615 1.75 -42.64 17.38
CA ALA A 615 1.35 -43.13 16.05
C ALA A 615 0.55 -42.08 15.24
N LEU A 616 0.00 -41.06 15.88
CA LEU A 616 -0.68 -39.94 15.22
C LEU A 616 0.33 -39.04 14.51
N ASP A 617 1.50 -38.81 15.09
CA ASP A 617 2.58 -38.05 14.45
C ASP A 617 3.09 -38.78 13.21
N ALA A 618 3.34 -40.08 13.35
CA ALA A 618 3.72 -40.93 12.22
C ALA A 618 2.65 -40.91 11.10
N LEU A 619 1.37 -40.82 11.46
CA LEU A 619 0.28 -40.74 10.50
C LEU A 619 0.25 -39.38 9.79
N ALA A 620 0.39 -38.28 10.52
CA ALA A 620 0.44 -36.93 9.96
C ALA A 620 1.63 -36.77 8.99
N ILE A 621 2.83 -37.21 9.39
CA ILE A 621 4.02 -37.22 8.54
C ILE A 621 3.79 -38.08 7.29
N LEU A 622 3.16 -39.24 7.42
CA LEU A 622 2.85 -40.10 6.27
C LEU A 622 1.84 -39.43 5.33
N GLN A 623 0.83 -38.75 5.85
CA GLN A 623 -0.15 -38.01 5.04
C GLN A 623 0.53 -36.92 4.23
N ILE A 624 1.42 -36.14 4.84
CA ILE A 624 2.23 -35.12 4.16
C ILE A 624 3.09 -35.77 3.07
N ALA A 625 3.85 -36.81 3.39
CA ALA A 625 4.74 -37.50 2.46
C ALA A 625 4.04 -38.12 1.23
N VAL A 626 2.74 -38.42 1.33
CA VAL A 626 1.94 -38.98 0.22
C VAL A 626 0.94 -37.98 -0.40
N GLY A 627 1.00 -36.70 -0.01
CA GLY A 627 0.15 -35.64 -0.55
C GLY A 627 -1.33 -35.77 -0.16
N LEU A 628 -1.62 -36.28 1.03
CA LEU A 628 -2.97 -36.35 1.59
C LEU A 628 -3.20 -35.18 2.56
N PRO A 629 -4.43 -34.65 2.65
CA PRO A 629 -4.78 -33.64 3.66
C PRO A 629 -4.50 -34.15 5.08
N THR A 630 -4.00 -33.25 5.91
CA THR A 630 -3.67 -33.46 7.33
C THR A 630 -4.22 -32.28 8.14
N ALA A 631 -4.49 -32.49 9.42
CA ALA A 631 -4.90 -31.43 10.34
C ALA A 631 -3.69 -30.72 11.00
N HIS A 632 -2.49 -31.24 10.76
CA HIS A 632 -1.21 -30.75 11.28
C HIS A 632 -0.28 -30.59 10.09
N GLU A 633 0.08 -29.34 9.78
CA GLU A 633 0.99 -29.00 8.68
C GLU A 633 2.44 -29.14 9.16
N ALA A 634 3.35 -29.34 8.22
CA ALA A 634 4.77 -29.27 8.55
C ALA A 634 5.20 -27.81 8.54
N GLU A 635 6.01 -27.44 9.52
CA GLU A 635 6.50 -26.08 9.71
C GLU A 635 7.96 -26.15 10.16
N TRP A 636 8.70 -25.09 9.87
CA TRP A 636 10.03 -24.87 10.43
C TRP A 636 9.87 -24.18 11.79
N VAL A 637 10.49 -24.75 12.81
CA VAL A 637 10.61 -24.11 14.12
C VAL A 637 12.05 -23.64 14.32
N PHE A 638 12.20 -22.49 14.95
CA PHE A 638 13.50 -21.86 15.20
C PHE A 638 13.65 -21.69 16.71
N LEU A 639 14.77 -22.17 17.24
CA LEU A 639 15.10 -22.13 18.66
C LEU A 639 16.39 -21.35 18.86
N ASP A 640 16.62 -20.83 20.06
CA ASP A 640 17.94 -20.35 20.48
C ASP A 640 19.00 -21.46 20.25
N ALA A 641 20.13 -21.12 19.61
CA ALA A 641 21.23 -22.05 19.39
C ALA A 641 21.86 -22.59 20.69
N ASP A 642 21.68 -21.86 21.81
CA ASP A 642 22.12 -22.25 23.15
C ASP A 642 21.00 -22.92 23.99
N ALA A 643 19.85 -23.26 23.39
CA ALA A 643 18.71 -23.87 24.09
C ALA A 643 19.08 -25.18 24.81
N ASP A 644 18.64 -25.32 26.07
CA ASP A 644 18.84 -26.56 26.85
C ASP A 644 17.82 -27.64 26.46
N LEU A 645 18.21 -28.48 25.49
CA LEU A 645 17.37 -29.59 25.02
C LEU A 645 17.54 -30.88 25.84
N SER A 646 18.30 -30.87 26.96
CA SER A 646 18.65 -32.08 27.71
C SER A 646 17.47 -32.78 28.39
N GLY A 647 16.35 -32.06 28.55
CA GLY A 647 15.09 -32.57 29.12
C GLY A 647 14.15 -33.27 28.14
N ILE A 648 14.46 -33.23 26.84
CA ILE A 648 13.57 -33.76 25.80
C ILE A 648 13.66 -35.29 25.74
N THR A 649 12.50 -35.92 25.76
CA THR A 649 12.35 -37.38 25.62
C THR A 649 11.15 -37.68 24.75
N SER A 650 11.00 -38.93 24.28
CA SER A 650 9.85 -39.33 23.45
C SER A 650 8.48 -39.21 24.14
N SER A 651 8.46 -38.99 25.47
CA SER A 651 7.24 -38.78 26.26
C SER A 651 7.16 -37.38 26.89
N ASN A 652 8.06 -36.48 26.51
CA ASN A 652 8.14 -35.11 26.99
C ASN A 652 8.94 -34.29 25.97
N VAL A 653 8.28 -33.86 24.89
CA VAL A 653 8.84 -32.98 23.87
C VAL A 653 8.34 -31.56 24.16
N THR A 654 9.06 -30.86 25.04
CA THR A 654 8.74 -29.48 25.40
C THR A 654 9.97 -28.64 25.14
N TYR A 655 9.81 -27.60 24.34
CA TYR A 655 10.84 -26.67 23.93
C TYR A 655 10.24 -25.27 23.80
N GLU A 656 11.09 -24.24 23.80
CA GLU A 656 10.72 -22.86 23.53
C GLU A 656 11.24 -22.51 22.12
N THR A 657 10.43 -21.79 21.34
CA THR A 657 10.86 -21.19 20.08
C THR A 657 11.35 -19.77 20.34
N GLY A 658 12.06 -19.22 19.36
CA GLY A 658 12.60 -17.87 19.45
C GLY A 658 13.91 -17.76 20.25
N VAL A 659 14.43 -16.54 20.30
CA VAL A 659 15.68 -16.18 20.98
C VAL A 659 15.64 -14.72 21.44
N ASP A 660 16.21 -14.46 22.62
CA ASP A 660 16.39 -13.09 23.10
C ASP A 660 17.46 -12.36 22.26
N VAL A 661 17.10 -11.25 21.65
CA VAL A 661 18.00 -10.44 20.80
C VAL A 661 18.07 -8.98 21.23
N VAL A 662 19.10 -8.31 20.73
CA VAL A 662 19.23 -6.85 20.79
C VAL A 662 19.28 -6.31 19.37
N ALA A 663 18.25 -5.60 18.96
CA ALA A 663 18.23 -4.84 17.72
C ALA A 663 18.88 -3.47 17.93
N VAL A 664 19.88 -3.13 17.11
CA VAL A 664 20.55 -1.83 17.15
C VAL A 664 20.36 -1.15 15.81
N ASP A 665 19.65 -0.02 15.81
CA ASP A 665 19.27 0.74 14.62
C ASP A 665 18.61 -0.18 13.56
N GLY A 666 17.63 -0.98 13.98
CA GLY A 666 16.91 -1.96 13.13
C GLY A 666 17.68 -3.24 12.80
N VAL A 667 18.98 -3.30 13.09
CA VAL A 667 19.82 -4.46 12.75
C VAL A 667 19.80 -5.49 13.88
N ILE A 668 19.45 -6.73 13.54
CA ILE A 668 19.52 -7.89 14.43
C ILE A 668 20.59 -8.84 13.91
N THR A 669 21.40 -9.35 14.83
CA THR A 669 22.32 -10.47 14.55
C THR A 669 22.25 -11.47 15.70
N THR A 670 21.85 -12.71 15.43
CA THR A 670 21.75 -13.78 16.42
C THR A 670 21.97 -15.14 15.77
N ASP A 671 22.30 -16.16 16.57
CA ASP A 671 22.38 -17.55 16.11
C ASP A 671 21.14 -18.31 16.61
N MET A 672 20.51 -19.07 15.72
CA MET A 672 19.37 -19.93 16.02
C MET A 672 19.61 -21.34 15.48
N THR A 673 18.86 -22.32 15.97
CA THR A 673 18.79 -23.67 15.41
C THR A 673 17.42 -23.88 14.79
N SER A 674 17.38 -24.20 13.49
CA SER A 674 16.15 -24.46 12.77
C SER A 674 15.88 -25.97 12.60
N ILE A 675 14.63 -26.37 12.82
CA ILE A 675 14.18 -27.76 12.75
C ILE A 675 12.91 -27.84 11.90
N LEU A 676 12.93 -28.68 10.86
CA LEU A 676 11.72 -28.99 10.09
C LEU A 676 10.90 -30.08 10.79
N LEU A 677 9.70 -29.74 11.24
CA LEU A 677 8.78 -30.72 11.82
C LEU A 677 8.37 -31.75 10.76
N GLY A 678 8.55 -33.03 11.11
CA GLY A 678 8.28 -34.18 10.25
C GLY A 678 9.49 -34.73 9.47
N ASN A 679 10.64 -34.05 9.47
CA ASN A 679 11.87 -34.53 8.83
C ASN A 679 12.88 -35.02 9.88
N LEU A 680 13.02 -36.34 10.02
CA LEU A 680 13.84 -36.95 11.07
C LEU A 680 15.27 -37.25 10.61
N GLU A 681 15.52 -37.41 9.31
CA GLU A 681 16.81 -37.88 8.79
C GLU A 681 17.89 -36.79 8.68
N ALA A 682 17.49 -35.51 8.70
CA ALA A 682 18.37 -34.39 8.38
C ALA A 682 18.76 -33.53 9.60
N VAL A 683 18.47 -34.00 10.81
CA VAL A 683 18.78 -33.33 12.08
C VAL A 683 20.10 -33.79 12.67
#